data_AF-A0A5Q4GQE7-F1
#
_entry.id   AF-A0A5Q4GQE7-F1
#
_cell.length_a   1.000
_cell.length_b   1.000
_cell.length_c   1.000
_cell.angle_alpha   90.00
_cell.angle_beta   90.00
_cell.angle_gamma   90.00
#
_symmetry.space_group_name_H-M   'P 1'
#
loop_
_entity.id
_entity.type
_entity.pdbx_description
1 polymer ?
#
loop_
_entity_poly.entity_id
_entity_poly.type
_entity_poly.pdbx_seq_one_letter_code
_entity_poly.pdbx_strand_id
1 'polypeptide(L)'
;MTTVAEALQQGWRIHQAGDFAGAERIYRGVLQADPNHAAAWCYLGIACHDLERLDEAAAAYRHAIRLQPQFPIAYNNLGNTLRMQKRLTEALRCFDQALEQQPGYVNALKNKGTALVWEGRLDEALESYRQALQLAPEDAETHKNIGVIQLLQGRFNDGWREYRWRWKTQGMTLPKFDQAEWDGSSLDGRTILLVAEQGLGDTIHFFRYAGVLKQRYACRVVVAVHRPLLELLADGSGFDELIPIDQTPPPFDVFCPLLDVPGVLGEDLQDTPGQIPYLTARLELVQQWHQRFRQYSGLKIGIVWQGNPKYAADRMRSFPLTALDPLGHLQGIHLFSLQRDAGVEQIESLGGRLDVVPLGEQLDRDTGAFVETAAVLKNLDLVISPDTAVAHVAGALGVPLWLALSNVPHWPWLLDRDETPWYPSARLFRQSGGDDWPSVFQRMAERLQVEHADVRRRTYEQYQIVRCDPNRLTRTRHGPMIYNRHDRYIGRSLERYGEFSEGECDLFRQLIRPGQVVVEAGANIGPHTIVLSRLVGPRGRVIAFEPQRAMFQILCGNLALNGCLNVEARQLALADQPGRLHVPPLDYHRENNFGGVELTDQAAGEPVRVVTLDSLQLPACHFLKADVEGMELNVLRGGEQTLRQHRPLLYVENDRPAHSPAIIRYLQSLDYQLYWHLPMLFHAGNYYHNQHDEFPGIVSANMLAVHRSIQASIEGLRPVEGPDSQWQTKP
;
A
#
# COMPACT_ATOMS: atom_id res chain seq x y z
N MET A 1 29.11 -30.64 25.76
CA MET A 1 27.99 -29.67 25.69
C MET A 1 28.51 -28.47 24.93
N THR A 2 27.85 -28.08 23.84
CA THR A 2 28.19 -26.83 23.13
C THR A 2 27.92 -25.66 24.07
N THR A 3 28.90 -24.79 24.27
CA THR A 3 28.74 -23.59 25.11
C THR A 3 27.81 -22.58 24.42
N VAL A 4 27.23 -21.65 25.20
CA VAL A 4 26.40 -20.57 24.63
C VAL A 4 27.18 -19.76 23.60
N ALA A 5 28.45 -19.46 23.85
CA ALA A 5 29.31 -18.73 22.93
C ALA A 5 29.53 -19.47 21.60
N GLU A 6 29.79 -20.78 21.65
CA GLU A 6 29.94 -21.61 20.44
C GLU A 6 28.63 -21.70 19.65
N ALA A 7 27.49 -21.81 20.33
CA ALA A 7 26.18 -21.81 19.69
C ALA A 7 25.90 -20.47 19.00
N LEU A 8 26.15 -19.33 19.64
CA LEU A 8 25.99 -18.01 19.02
C LEU A 8 26.93 -17.82 17.84
N GLN A 9 28.20 -18.24 17.95
CA GLN A 9 29.15 -18.17 16.85
C GLN A 9 28.73 -19.07 15.67
N GLN A 10 28.16 -20.25 15.96
CA GLN A 10 27.59 -21.12 14.94
C GLN A 10 26.39 -20.50 14.25
N GLY A 11 25.45 -19.94 15.04
CA GLY A 11 24.30 -19.21 14.52
C GLY A 11 24.75 -18.07 13.61
N TRP A 12 25.72 -17.26 14.03
CA TRP A 12 26.24 -16.15 13.25
C TRP A 12 26.92 -16.58 11.95
N ARG A 13 27.65 -17.70 11.94
CA ARG A 13 28.27 -18.23 10.72
C ARG A 13 27.22 -18.67 9.69
N ILE A 14 26.17 -19.33 10.14
CA ILE A 14 25.05 -19.78 9.28
C ILE A 14 24.27 -18.56 8.78
N HIS A 15 24.09 -17.56 9.64
CA HIS A 15 23.51 -16.27 9.28
C HIS A 15 24.30 -15.60 8.15
N GLN A 16 25.62 -15.50 8.29
CA GLN A 16 26.49 -14.93 7.24
C GLN A 16 26.46 -15.72 5.93
N ALA A 17 26.12 -17.01 5.98
CA ALA A 17 25.89 -17.83 4.78
C ALA A 17 24.50 -17.64 4.14
N GLY A 18 23.64 -16.80 4.73
CA GLY A 18 22.30 -16.46 4.23
C GLY A 18 21.16 -17.33 4.77
N ASP A 19 21.45 -18.31 5.64
CA ASP A 19 20.40 -19.15 6.26
C ASP A 19 19.90 -18.52 7.56
N PHE A 20 19.07 -17.49 7.41
CA PHE A 20 18.52 -16.72 8.54
C PHE A 20 17.57 -17.55 9.41
N ALA A 21 16.79 -18.45 8.81
CA ALA A 21 15.88 -19.33 9.54
C ALA A 21 16.64 -20.39 10.35
N GLY A 22 17.75 -20.90 9.81
CA GLY A 22 18.68 -21.77 10.52
C GLY A 22 19.32 -21.07 11.72
N ALA A 23 19.80 -19.84 11.53
CA ALA A 23 20.36 -19.01 12.58
C ALA A 23 19.33 -18.71 13.68
N GLU A 24 18.10 -18.33 13.30
CA GLU A 24 16.98 -18.08 14.24
C GLU A 24 16.76 -19.27 15.16
N ARG A 25 16.73 -20.50 14.63
CA ARG A 25 16.53 -21.71 15.42
C ARG A 25 17.61 -21.89 16.48
N ILE A 26 18.86 -21.58 16.14
CA ILE A 26 19.99 -21.65 17.08
C ILE A 26 19.84 -20.61 18.17
N TYR A 27 19.55 -19.35 17.81
CA TYR A 27 19.37 -18.27 18.78
C TYR A 27 18.19 -18.53 19.72
N ARG A 28 17.06 -19.04 19.22
CA ARG A 28 15.93 -19.47 20.06
C ARG A 28 16.29 -20.63 20.97
N GLY A 29 17.11 -21.58 20.51
CA GLY A 29 17.62 -22.66 21.34
C GLY A 29 18.48 -22.16 22.51
N VAL A 30 19.34 -21.16 22.27
CA VAL A 30 20.09 -20.48 23.35
C VAL A 30 19.13 -19.82 24.34
N LEU A 31 18.11 -19.11 23.85
CA LEU A 31 17.14 -18.41 24.70
C LEU A 31 16.20 -19.35 25.48
N GLN A 32 15.99 -20.58 25.01
CA GLN A 32 15.28 -21.60 25.79
C GLN A 32 16.11 -22.06 27.00
N ALA A 33 17.44 -22.12 26.86
CA ALA A 33 18.34 -22.49 27.95
C ALA A 33 18.65 -21.31 28.89
N ASP A 34 18.78 -20.10 28.35
CA ASP A 34 19.02 -18.85 29.09
C ASP A 34 18.15 -17.71 28.53
N PRO A 35 16.92 -17.52 29.05
CA PRO A 35 16.02 -16.47 28.61
C PRO A 35 16.54 -15.04 28.86
N ASN A 36 17.54 -14.87 29.73
CA ASN A 36 18.10 -13.57 30.10
C ASN A 36 19.39 -13.22 29.35
N HIS A 37 19.71 -13.96 28.27
CA HIS A 37 20.91 -13.74 27.48
C HIS A 37 20.75 -12.57 26.49
N ALA A 38 21.16 -11.36 26.87
CA ALA A 38 20.98 -10.14 26.07
C ALA A 38 21.54 -10.25 24.63
N ALA A 39 22.72 -10.86 24.46
CA ALA A 39 23.32 -11.04 23.14
C ALA A 39 22.50 -11.98 22.23
N ALA A 40 21.91 -13.05 22.77
CA ALA A 40 21.09 -13.98 22.00
C ALA A 40 19.78 -13.31 21.54
N TRP A 41 19.19 -12.46 22.37
CA TRP A 41 18.06 -11.61 21.97
C TRP A 41 18.44 -10.64 20.85
N CYS A 42 19.63 -10.04 20.90
CA CYS A 42 20.12 -9.19 19.83
C CYS A 42 20.31 -9.96 18.52
N TYR A 43 20.94 -11.14 18.56
CA TYR A 43 21.08 -12.01 17.39
C TYR A 43 19.74 -12.51 16.82
N LEU A 44 18.78 -12.87 17.68
CA LEU A 44 17.42 -13.18 17.28
C LEU A 44 16.77 -11.99 16.55
N GLY A 45 16.97 -10.78 17.08
CA GLY A 45 16.52 -9.56 16.43
C GLY A 45 17.08 -9.39 15.01
N ILE A 46 18.37 -9.66 14.81
CA ILE A 46 19.01 -9.57 13.48
C ILE A 46 18.41 -10.61 12.54
N ALA A 47 18.25 -11.86 12.98
CA ALA A 47 17.64 -12.90 12.15
C ALA A 47 16.19 -12.56 11.76
N CYS A 48 15.39 -12.07 12.72
CA CYS A 48 14.02 -11.63 12.43
C CYS A 48 13.98 -10.42 11.48
N HIS A 49 14.94 -9.49 11.57
CA HIS A 49 15.05 -8.35 10.67
C HIS A 49 15.32 -8.80 9.22
N ASP A 50 16.30 -9.69 9.02
CA ASP A 50 16.67 -10.19 7.69
C ASP A 50 15.61 -11.14 7.10
N LEU A 51 14.75 -11.71 7.95
CA LEU A 51 13.53 -12.44 7.57
C LEU A 51 12.32 -11.51 7.33
N GLU A 52 12.51 -10.19 7.35
CA GLU A 52 11.46 -9.16 7.23
C GLU A 52 10.34 -9.23 8.30
N ARG A 53 10.58 -9.92 9.42
CA ARG A 53 9.69 -9.99 10.59
C ARG A 53 9.98 -8.83 11.55
N LEU A 54 9.73 -7.62 11.07
CA LEU A 54 10.17 -6.37 11.71
C LEU A 54 9.62 -6.18 13.14
N ASP A 55 8.36 -6.57 13.41
CA ASP A 55 7.78 -6.46 14.76
C ASP A 55 8.47 -7.37 15.78
N GLU A 56 8.76 -8.61 15.38
CA GLU A 56 9.50 -9.56 16.22
C GLU A 56 10.94 -9.11 16.43
N ALA A 57 11.58 -8.57 15.38
CA ALA A 57 12.91 -7.98 15.48
C ALA A 57 12.95 -6.84 16.50
N ALA A 58 12.02 -5.88 16.38
CA ALA A 58 11.92 -4.76 17.31
C ALA A 58 11.63 -5.22 18.75
N ALA A 59 10.78 -6.21 18.95
CA ALA A 59 10.51 -6.80 20.26
C ALA A 59 11.77 -7.46 20.86
N ALA A 60 12.51 -8.23 20.06
CA ALA A 60 13.74 -8.89 20.48
C ALA A 60 14.84 -7.88 20.88
N TYR A 61 15.06 -6.81 20.09
CA TYR A 61 16.02 -5.77 20.45
C TYR A 61 15.62 -5.01 21.72
N ARG A 62 14.33 -4.65 21.87
CA ARG A 62 13.84 -4.02 23.11
C ARG A 62 14.06 -4.92 24.32
N HIS A 63 13.94 -6.24 24.16
CA HIS A 63 14.24 -7.19 25.22
C HIS A 63 15.74 -7.23 25.55
N ALA A 64 16.61 -7.28 24.53
CA ALA A 64 18.07 -7.20 24.72
C ALA A 64 18.49 -5.92 25.47
N ILE A 65 17.91 -4.77 25.10
CA ILE A 65 18.16 -3.47 25.75
C ILE A 65 17.67 -3.45 27.20
N ARG A 66 16.54 -4.08 27.51
CA ARG A 66 16.04 -4.18 28.89
C ARG A 66 16.99 -4.98 29.78
N LEU A 67 17.56 -6.06 29.25
CA LEU A 67 18.52 -6.90 29.96
C LEU A 67 19.88 -6.20 30.09
N GLN A 68 20.31 -5.47 29.06
CA GLN A 68 21.56 -4.73 29.02
C GLN A 68 21.34 -3.32 28.43
N PRO A 69 21.14 -2.29 29.28
CA PRO A 69 20.91 -0.92 28.82
C PRO A 69 22.11 -0.27 28.13
N GLN A 70 23.34 -0.72 28.42
CA GLN A 70 24.57 -0.28 27.74
C GLN A 70 24.89 -1.24 26.58
N PHE A 71 24.14 -1.14 25.49
CA PHE A 71 24.27 -2.04 24.34
C PHE A 71 24.08 -1.29 23.00
N PRO A 72 25.08 -0.51 22.54
CA PRO A 72 24.94 0.40 21.40
C PRO A 72 24.47 -0.30 20.10
N ILE A 73 24.96 -1.51 19.85
CA ILE A 73 24.58 -2.30 18.66
C ILE A 73 23.10 -2.67 18.66
N ALA A 74 22.50 -2.96 19.83
CA ALA A 74 21.08 -3.26 19.93
C ALA A 74 20.22 -2.02 19.67
N TYR A 75 20.64 -0.85 20.15
CA TYR A 75 20.00 0.43 19.82
C TYR A 75 20.11 0.77 18.33
N ASN A 76 21.29 0.64 17.73
CA ASN A 76 21.47 0.85 16.29
C ASN A 76 20.55 -0.07 15.46
N ASN A 77 20.50 -1.36 15.81
CA ASN A 77 19.69 -2.32 15.05
C ASN A 77 18.18 -2.14 15.29
N LEU A 78 17.78 -1.76 16.50
CA LEU A 78 16.40 -1.34 16.78
C LEU A 78 16.03 -0.10 15.96
N GLY A 79 16.91 0.91 15.92
CA GLY A 79 16.73 2.11 15.11
C GLY A 79 16.56 1.77 13.63
N ASN A 80 17.40 0.89 13.09
CA ASN A 80 17.28 0.44 11.70
C ASN A 80 15.95 -0.28 11.42
N THR A 81 15.51 -1.14 12.35
CA THR A 81 14.22 -1.84 12.26
C THR A 81 13.04 -0.86 12.31
N LEU A 82 13.06 0.10 13.24
CA LEU A 82 12.03 1.13 13.36
C LEU A 82 11.96 2.03 12.13
N ARG A 83 13.11 2.35 11.52
CA ARG A 83 13.17 3.07 10.25
C ARG A 83 12.45 2.29 9.14
N MET A 84 12.69 0.98 9.02
CA MET A 84 11.96 0.12 8.06
C MET A 84 10.46 0.03 8.35
N GLN A 85 10.04 0.20 9.62
CA GLN A 85 8.64 0.33 10.01
C GLN A 85 8.07 1.75 9.80
N LYS A 86 8.81 2.66 9.15
CA LYS A 86 8.47 4.10 8.99
C LYS A 86 8.29 4.87 10.32
N ARG A 87 8.78 4.34 11.45
CA ARG A 87 8.74 4.97 12.78
C ARG A 87 9.98 5.85 13.01
N LEU A 88 10.14 6.87 12.16
CA LEU A 88 11.39 7.63 12.02
C LEU A 88 11.83 8.34 13.31
N THR A 89 10.90 9.00 14.02
CA THR A 89 11.21 9.71 15.27
C THR A 89 11.69 8.77 16.39
N GLU A 90 11.19 7.53 16.45
CA GLU A 90 11.69 6.52 17.39
C GLU A 90 13.03 5.93 16.94
N ALA A 91 13.24 5.77 15.63
CA ALA A 91 14.50 5.33 15.07
C ALA A 91 15.63 6.30 15.41
N LEU A 92 15.40 7.61 15.22
CA LEU A 92 16.37 8.67 15.55
C LEU A 92 16.78 8.64 17.02
N ARG A 93 15.80 8.53 17.94
CA ARG A 93 16.08 8.36 19.38
C ARG A 93 16.96 7.14 19.67
N CYS A 94 16.75 6.02 18.97
CA CYS A 94 17.61 4.84 19.14
C CYS A 94 19.04 5.11 18.65
N PHE A 95 19.22 5.78 17.52
CA PHE A 95 20.56 6.15 17.06
C PHE A 95 21.25 7.12 18.00
N ASP A 96 20.52 8.11 18.53
CA ASP A 96 21.05 9.05 19.52
C ASP A 96 21.52 8.31 20.79
N GLN A 97 20.73 7.34 21.29
CA GLN A 97 21.14 6.50 22.42
C GLN A 97 22.39 5.66 22.12
N ALA A 98 22.52 5.12 20.90
CA ALA A 98 23.73 4.40 20.51
C ALA A 98 24.96 5.32 20.48
N LEU A 99 24.81 6.56 20.02
CA LEU A 99 25.87 7.56 19.91
C LEU A 99 26.24 8.20 21.26
N GLU A 100 25.29 8.36 22.18
CA GLU A 100 25.55 8.77 23.56
C GLU A 100 26.48 7.76 24.26
N GLN A 101 26.25 6.47 24.02
CA GLN A 101 27.05 5.39 24.59
C GLN A 101 28.39 5.21 23.87
N GLN A 102 28.41 5.41 22.54
CA GLN A 102 29.60 5.27 21.71
C GLN A 102 29.63 6.37 20.63
N PRO A 103 30.21 7.56 20.93
CA PRO A 103 30.22 8.69 19.99
C PRO A 103 30.90 8.40 18.64
N GLY A 104 31.89 7.49 18.64
CA GLY A 104 32.59 7.05 17.43
C GLY A 104 31.89 5.95 16.63
N TYR A 105 30.61 5.66 16.88
CA TYR A 105 29.92 4.54 16.22
C TYR A 105 29.48 4.91 14.79
N VAL A 106 30.38 4.72 13.82
CA VAL A 106 30.19 5.08 12.40
C VAL A 106 28.87 4.56 11.82
N ASN A 107 28.50 3.29 12.08
CA ASN A 107 27.24 2.74 11.56
C ASN A 107 26.00 3.45 12.11
N ALA A 108 26.01 3.89 13.38
CA ALA A 108 24.90 4.63 13.95
C ALA A 108 24.79 6.04 13.35
N LEU A 109 25.92 6.73 13.09
CA LEU A 109 25.93 8.02 12.37
C LEU A 109 25.36 7.88 10.96
N LYS A 110 25.78 6.85 10.21
CA LYS A 110 25.28 6.54 8.86
C LYS A 110 23.77 6.26 8.88
N ASN A 111 23.33 5.40 9.78
CA ASN A 111 21.92 5.02 9.86
C ASN A 111 21.03 6.17 10.34
N LYS A 112 21.54 7.04 11.23
CA LYS A 112 20.91 8.30 11.61
C LYS A 112 20.76 9.23 10.40
N GLY A 113 21.83 9.42 9.62
CA GLY A 113 21.78 10.18 8.38
C GLY A 113 20.69 9.67 7.43
N THR A 114 20.62 8.36 7.22
CA THR A 114 19.59 7.76 6.34
C THR A 114 18.17 7.95 6.89
N ALA A 115 17.97 7.85 8.20
CA ALA A 115 16.68 8.12 8.83
C ALA A 115 16.27 9.59 8.69
N LEU A 116 17.21 10.53 8.85
CA LEU A 116 17.00 11.95 8.64
C LEU A 116 16.63 12.27 7.18
N VAL A 117 17.25 11.59 6.20
CA VAL A 117 16.83 11.66 4.80
C VAL A 117 15.38 11.25 4.63
N TRP A 118 14.96 10.13 5.23
CA TRP A 118 13.57 9.66 5.10
C TRP A 118 12.57 10.62 5.78
N GLU A 119 13.00 11.37 6.80
CA GLU A 119 12.19 12.39 7.47
C GLU A 119 12.19 13.75 6.73
N GLY A 120 13.06 13.93 5.72
CA GLY A 120 13.21 15.20 4.98
C GLY A 120 14.20 16.19 5.58
N ARG A 121 14.93 15.81 6.64
CA ARG A 121 15.91 16.66 7.35
C ARG A 121 17.30 16.55 6.75
N LEU A 122 17.43 16.99 5.50
CA LEU A 122 18.62 16.74 4.67
C LEU A 122 19.90 17.39 5.21
N ASP A 123 19.83 18.59 5.77
CA ASP A 123 21.02 19.27 6.29
C ASP A 123 21.59 18.56 7.52
N GLU A 124 20.72 18.07 8.40
CA GLU A 124 21.12 17.25 9.55
C GLU A 124 21.64 15.87 9.13
N ALA A 125 21.08 15.31 8.05
CA ALA A 125 21.60 14.08 7.46
C ALA A 125 23.03 14.28 6.94
N LEU A 126 23.29 15.36 6.20
CA LEU A 126 24.62 15.72 5.72
C LEU A 126 25.60 15.91 6.88
N GLU A 127 25.18 16.55 7.97
CA GLU A 127 26.03 16.70 9.15
C GLU A 127 26.38 15.35 9.79
N SER A 128 25.39 14.46 9.95
CA SER A 128 25.62 13.11 10.46
C SER A 128 26.58 12.31 9.57
N TYR A 129 26.46 12.44 8.24
CA TYR A 129 27.38 11.80 7.30
C TYR A 129 28.79 12.40 7.32
N ARG A 130 28.93 13.73 7.48
CA ARG A 130 30.25 14.36 7.64
C ARG A 130 30.97 13.87 8.88
N GLN A 131 30.24 13.72 10.01
CA GLN A 131 30.79 13.13 11.22
C GLN A 131 31.23 11.67 11.00
N ALA A 132 30.46 10.88 10.24
CA ALA A 132 30.87 9.53 9.87
C ALA A 132 32.16 9.52 9.04
N LEU A 133 32.30 10.42 8.06
CA LEU A 133 33.49 10.53 7.21
C LEU A 133 34.72 11.07 7.96
N GLN A 134 34.55 11.87 9.01
CA GLN A 134 35.69 12.25 9.88
C GLN A 134 36.34 11.02 10.54
N LEU A 135 35.53 9.99 10.84
CA LEU A 135 35.99 8.74 11.46
C LEU A 135 36.39 7.68 10.43
N ALA A 136 35.74 7.66 9.26
CA ALA A 136 35.98 6.73 8.17
C ALA A 136 36.02 7.46 6.81
N PRO A 137 37.13 8.13 6.47
CA PRO A 137 37.22 8.99 5.28
C PRO A 137 37.05 8.27 3.93
N GLU A 138 37.19 6.95 3.89
CA GLU A 138 37.05 6.14 2.66
C GLU A 138 35.73 5.35 2.63
N ASP A 139 34.75 5.67 3.49
CA ASP A 139 33.45 4.98 3.49
C ASP A 139 32.62 5.36 2.25
N ALA A 140 32.73 4.52 1.22
CA ALA A 140 32.12 4.74 -0.08
C ALA A 140 30.59 4.91 -0.04
N GLU A 141 29.91 4.19 0.86
CA GLU A 141 28.45 4.27 1.00
C GLU A 141 28.02 5.66 1.51
N THR A 142 28.78 6.23 2.45
CA THR A 142 28.52 7.58 2.97
C THR A 142 28.78 8.65 1.92
N HIS A 143 29.88 8.56 1.17
CA HIS A 143 30.13 9.45 0.04
C HIS A 143 29.01 9.38 -1.01
N LYS A 144 28.58 8.17 -1.40
CA LYS A 144 27.46 7.99 -2.32
C LYS A 144 26.17 8.65 -1.80
N ASN A 145 25.85 8.47 -0.52
CA ASN A 145 24.64 9.06 0.08
C ASN A 145 24.70 10.59 0.14
N ILE A 146 25.87 11.17 0.45
CA ILE A 146 26.10 12.62 0.31
C ILE A 146 25.86 13.04 -1.14
N GLY A 147 26.46 12.35 -2.11
CA GLY A 147 26.27 12.63 -3.54
C GLY A 147 24.81 12.65 -3.95
N VAL A 148 24.02 11.65 -3.52
CA VAL A 148 22.57 11.62 -3.77
C VAL A 148 21.85 12.84 -3.19
N ILE A 149 22.16 13.25 -1.96
CA ILE A 149 21.55 14.44 -1.33
C ILE A 149 21.94 15.71 -2.09
N GLN A 150 23.21 15.84 -2.46
CA GLN A 150 23.73 16.98 -3.21
C GLN A 150 23.02 17.10 -4.57
N LEU A 151 22.90 15.98 -5.31
CA LEU A 151 22.14 15.90 -6.56
C LEU A 151 20.66 16.27 -6.34
N LEU A 152 20.03 15.75 -5.28
CA LEU A 152 18.63 16.01 -4.96
C LEU A 152 18.38 17.50 -4.64
N GLN A 153 19.34 18.18 -4.03
CA GLN A 153 19.29 19.62 -3.75
C GLN A 153 19.76 20.47 -4.95
N GLY A 154 19.99 19.86 -6.13
CA GLY A 154 20.41 20.55 -7.35
C GLY A 154 21.86 21.02 -7.36
N ARG A 155 22.70 20.58 -6.42
CA ARG A 155 24.14 20.91 -6.36
C ARG A 155 24.94 19.88 -7.15
N PHE A 156 24.81 19.92 -8.47
CA PHE A 156 25.28 18.85 -9.36
C PHE A 156 26.80 18.67 -9.38
N ASN A 157 27.60 19.75 -9.35
CA ASN A 157 29.06 19.63 -9.33
C ASN A 157 29.58 18.82 -8.14
N ASP A 158 29.13 19.14 -6.93
CA ASP A 158 29.47 18.35 -5.73
C ASP A 158 28.81 16.98 -5.76
N GLY A 159 27.56 16.92 -6.23
CA GLY A 159 26.79 15.69 -6.33
C GLY A 159 27.46 14.62 -7.17
N TRP A 160 27.89 14.94 -8.40
CA TRP A 160 28.57 14.00 -9.27
C TRP A 160 29.90 13.52 -8.71
N ARG A 161 30.68 14.43 -8.12
CA ARG A 161 31.97 14.09 -7.47
C ARG A 161 31.78 13.06 -6.36
N GLU A 162 30.84 13.31 -5.45
CA GLU A 162 30.58 12.41 -4.32
C GLU A 162 29.88 11.11 -4.77
N TYR A 163 28.97 11.20 -5.74
CA TYR A 163 28.24 10.04 -6.26
C TYR A 163 29.14 9.05 -7.02
N ARG A 164 30.29 9.50 -7.52
CA ARG A 164 31.30 8.62 -8.15
C ARG A 164 31.86 7.55 -7.19
N TRP A 165 31.78 7.77 -5.88
CA TRP A 165 32.14 6.75 -4.89
C TRP A 165 31.26 5.50 -4.93
N ARG A 166 30.12 5.53 -5.64
CA ARG A 166 29.30 4.33 -5.91
C ARG A 166 30.12 3.17 -6.46
N TRP A 167 31.16 3.42 -7.23
CA TRP A 167 32.06 2.40 -7.78
C TRP A 167 32.89 1.65 -6.72
N LYS A 168 33.04 2.23 -5.53
CA LYS A 168 33.69 1.59 -4.37
C LYS A 168 32.69 0.93 -3.40
N THR A 169 31.39 0.98 -3.68
CA THR A 169 30.37 0.32 -2.86
C THR A 169 30.22 -1.16 -3.21
N GLN A 170 29.66 -1.94 -2.29
CA GLN A 170 29.46 -3.38 -2.50
C GLN A 170 28.47 -3.63 -3.66
N GLY A 171 28.85 -4.49 -4.60
CA GLY A 171 28.00 -4.91 -5.72
C GLY A 171 28.09 -4.03 -6.96
N MET A 172 28.90 -2.97 -6.94
CA MET A 172 29.22 -2.14 -8.10
C MET A 172 30.69 -2.29 -8.48
N THR A 173 31.01 -2.23 -9.78
CA THR A 173 32.39 -2.28 -10.25
C THR A 173 32.50 -1.48 -11.53
N LEU A 174 33.45 -0.56 -11.56
CA LEU A 174 33.73 0.25 -12.74
C LEU A 174 34.15 -0.68 -13.90
N PRO A 175 33.57 -0.53 -15.11
CA PRO A 175 34.00 -1.27 -16.28
C PRO A 175 35.50 -1.11 -16.53
N LYS A 176 36.17 -2.19 -16.95
CA LYS A 176 37.61 -2.20 -17.22
C LYS A 176 37.86 -2.51 -18.68
N PHE A 177 38.62 -1.64 -19.32
CA PHE A 177 39.08 -1.76 -20.70
C PHE A 177 40.57 -1.36 -20.78
N ASP A 178 41.23 -1.69 -21.88
CA ASP A 178 42.61 -1.26 -22.13
C ASP A 178 42.68 0.25 -22.46
N GLN A 179 41.60 0.79 -23.01
CA GLN A 179 41.42 2.21 -23.31
C GLN A 179 41.15 3.00 -22.03
N ALA A 180 41.52 4.28 -22.04
CA ALA A 180 41.30 5.18 -20.92
C ALA A 180 39.82 5.55 -20.75
N GLU A 181 39.43 5.87 -19.51
CA GLU A 181 38.17 6.56 -19.25
C GLU A 181 38.24 7.97 -19.81
N TRP A 182 37.13 8.46 -20.36
CA TRP A 182 37.02 9.80 -20.91
C TRP A 182 37.04 10.84 -19.79
N ASP A 183 37.87 11.87 -19.98
CA ASP A 183 38.17 12.92 -19.00
C ASP A 183 37.53 14.28 -19.34
N GLY A 184 36.66 14.33 -20.35
CA GLY A 184 36.06 15.57 -20.85
C GLY A 184 36.84 16.25 -21.97
N SER A 185 37.99 15.69 -22.39
CA SER A 185 38.72 16.15 -23.58
C SER A 185 37.88 16.05 -24.86
N SER A 186 38.23 16.83 -25.89
CA SER A 186 37.49 16.79 -27.17
C SER A 186 37.42 15.37 -27.74
N LEU A 187 36.25 15.02 -28.28
CA LEU A 187 35.98 13.75 -28.94
C LEU A 187 36.04 13.87 -30.48
N ASP A 188 36.42 15.02 -31.04
CA ASP A 188 36.48 15.20 -32.49
C ASP A 188 37.41 14.18 -33.17
N GLY A 189 36.86 13.43 -34.13
CA GLY A 189 37.56 12.35 -34.83
C GLY A 189 37.79 11.08 -34.00
N ARG A 190 37.27 11.02 -32.77
CA ARG A 190 37.42 9.88 -31.84
C ARG A 190 36.15 9.05 -31.75
N THR A 191 36.30 7.82 -31.30
CA THR A 191 35.23 6.90 -30.94
C THR A 191 35.10 6.78 -29.43
N ILE A 192 33.93 7.09 -28.88
CA ILE A 192 33.61 6.90 -27.47
C ILE A 192 32.67 5.70 -27.28
N LEU A 193 32.99 4.85 -26.30
CA LEU A 193 32.11 3.80 -25.80
C LEU A 193 31.37 4.27 -24.54
N LEU A 194 30.06 4.46 -24.64
CA LEU A 194 29.19 4.70 -23.50
C LEU A 194 28.70 3.37 -22.92
N VAL A 195 28.84 3.18 -21.61
CA VAL A 195 28.52 1.90 -20.96
C VAL A 195 27.37 2.09 -19.98
N ALA A 196 26.27 1.35 -20.17
CA ALA A 196 25.19 1.29 -19.21
C ALA A 196 25.66 0.67 -17.89
N GLU A 197 25.04 1.07 -16.79
CA GLU A 197 25.42 0.57 -15.46
C GLU A 197 24.24 0.04 -14.67
N GLN A 198 23.41 0.91 -14.10
CA GLN A 198 22.39 0.59 -13.11
C GLN A 198 21.11 0.01 -13.75
N GLY A 199 19.95 0.45 -13.27
CA GLY A 199 18.67 -0.07 -13.74
C GLY A 199 18.35 0.30 -15.19
N LEU A 200 17.30 -0.32 -15.71
CA LEU A 200 16.76 0.00 -17.03
C LEU A 200 16.30 1.47 -17.11
N GLY A 201 15.70 1.98 -16.02
CA GLY A 201 15.27 3.38 -15.91
C GLY A 201 16.44 4.37 -16.04
N ASP A 202 17.53 4.15 -15.32
CA ASP A 202 18.74 4.98 -15.42
C ASP A 202 19.35 4.90 -16.82
N THR A 203 19.42 3.70 -17.39
CA THR A 203 19.90 3.53 -18.77
C THR A 203 19.08 4.36 -19.75
N ILE A 204 17.74 4.29 -19.69
CA ILE A 204 16.84 5.09 -20.51
C ILE A 204 17.00 6.60 -20.24
N HIS A 205 17.17 6.97 -18.97
CA HIS A 205 17.31 8.37 -18.56
C HIS A 205 18.57 9.00 -19.17
N PHE A 206 19.72 8.33 -19.06
CA PHE A 206 21.01 8.86 -19.50
C PHE A 206 21.36 8.55 -20.96
N PHE A 207 20.60 7.68 -21.65
CA PHE A 207 20.80 7.41 -23.08
C PHE A 207 20.83 8.67 -23.95
N ARG A 208 20.10 9.72 -23.54
CA ARG A 208 20.10 11.06 -24.17
C ARG A 208 21.50 11.63 -24.42
N TYR A 209 22.47 11.28 -23.59
CA TYR A 209 23.82 11.84 -23.68
C TYR A 209 24.57 11.37 -24.92
N ALA A 210 24.16 10.26 -25.54
CA ALA A 210 24.68 9.89 -26.86
C ALA A 210 24.45 11.04 -27.86
N GLY A 211 23.22 11.54 -27.94
CA GLY A 211 22.86 12.67 -28.78
C GLY A 211 23.55 13.98 -28.39
N VAL A 212 23.68 14.26 -27.08
CA VAL A 212 24.41 15.44 -26.58
C VAL A 212 25.86 15.43 -27.07
N LEU A 213 26.55 14.29 -26.99
CA LEU A 213 27.94 14.18 -27.44
C LEU A 213 28.05 14.37 -28.97
N LYS A 214 27.13 13.83 -29.77
CA LYS A 214 27.10 14.06 -31.23
C LYS A 214 26.81 15.51 -31.62
N GLN A 215 26.10 16.24 -30.77
CA GLN A 215 25.86 17.68 -30.97
C GLN A 215 27.09 18.52 -30.63
N ARG A 216 27.88 18.10 -29.64
CA ARG A 216 29.08 18.82 -29.18
C ARG A 216 30.35 18.49 -29.96
N TYR A 217 30.47 17.27 -30.48
CA TYR A 217 31.68 16.77 -31.10
C TYR A 217 31.41 16.02 -32.40
N ALA A 218 32.35 16.13 -33.35
CA ALA A 218 32.38 15.31 -34.55
C ALA A 218 32.98 13.93 -34.23
N CYS A 219 32.27 13.13 -33.44
CA CYS A 219 32.72 11.83 -32.92
C CYS A 219 31.87 10.65 -33.39
N ARG A 220 32.39 9.45 -33.21
CA ARG A 220 31.60 8.20 -33.28
C ARG A 220 31.18 7.78 -31.87
N VAL A 221 29.91 7.49 -31.66
CA VAL A 221 29.35 7.09 -30.36
C VAL A 221 28.84 5.66 -30.45
N VAL A 222 29.43 4.78 -29.65
CA VAL A 222 28.99 3.39 -29.45
C VAL A 222 28.36 3.30 -28.07
N VAL A 223 27.18 2.70 -27.95
CA VAL A 223 26.49 2.56 -26.65
C VAL A 223 26.28 1.08 -26.32
N ALA A 224 26.80 0.65 -25.18
CA ALA A 224 26.64 -0.70 -24.64
C ALA A 224 25.54 -0.71 -23.58
N VAL A 225 24.46 -1.46 -23.82
CA VAL A 225 23.26 -1.47 -22.96
C VAL A 225 22.84 -2.89 -22.56
N HIS A 226 22.01 -2.97 -21.52
CA HIS A 226 21.37 -4.22 -21.10
C HIS A 226 20.52 -4.80 -22.25
N ARG A 227 20.64 -6.11 -22.52
CA ARG A 227 19.92 -6.80 -23.60
C ARG A 227 18.43 -6.45 -23.70
N PRO A 228 17.66 -6.38 -22.59
CA PRO A 228 16.24 -6.05 -22.67
C PRO A 228 15.93 -4.71 -23.33
N LEU A 229 16.85 -3.75 -23.34
CA LEU A 229 16.63 -2.41 -23.91
C LEU A 229 17.10 -2.26 -25.36
N LEU A 230 17.80 -3.25 -25.93
CA LEU A 230 18.36 -3.13 -27.28
C LEU A 230 17.29 -2.77 -28.31
N GLU A 231 16.15 -3.46 -28.22
CA GLU A 231 15.07 -3.30 -29.19
C GLU A 231 14.35 -1.95 -29.09
N LEU A 232 14.18 -1.43 -27.87
CA LEU A 232 13.59 -0.10 -27.62
C LEU A 232 14.52 1.02 -28.11
N LEU A 233 15.82 0.89 -27.82
CA LEU A 233 16.81 1.94 -28.08
C LEU A 233 17.31 1.93 -29.54
N ALA A 234 17.16 0.82 -30.27
CA ALA A 234 17.60 0.69 -31.66
C ALA A 234 16.97 1.72 -32.61
N ASP A 235 15.70 2.08 -32.37
CA ASP A 235 14.97 3.07 -33.16
C ASP A 235 15.18 4.52 -32.66
N GLY A 236 16.09 4.71 -31.69
CA GLY A 236 16.52 6.01 -31.18
C GLY A 236 17.45 6.75 -32.13
N SER A 237 17.90 7.94 -31.72
CA SER A 237 18.86 8.75 -32.49
C SER A 237 20.02 9.22 -31.61
N GLY A 238 21.08 9.75 -32.24
CA GLY A 238 22.23 10.32 -31.53
C GLY A 238 23.34 9.33 -31.19
N PHE A 239 23.36 8.14 -31.79
CA PHE A 239 24.45 7.16 -31.68
C PHE A 239 24.74 6.54 -33.06
N ASP A 240 25.93 5.94 -33.20
CA ASP A 240 26.35 5.26 -34.44
C ASP A 240 26.22 3.73 -34.32
N GLU A 241 26.35 3.17 -33.12
CA GLU A 241 26.22 1.73 -32.88
C GLU A 241 25.67 1.43 -31.48
N LEU A 242 24.77 0.44 -31.37
CA LEU A 242 24.17 -0.02 -30.13
C LEU A 242 24.47 -1.51 -29.95
N ILE A 243 25.07 -1.88 -28.82
CA ILE A 243 25.50 -3.26 -28.54
C ILE A 243 25.01 -3.75 -27.17
N PRO A 244 24.84 -5.07 -26.98
CA PRO A 244 24.71 -5.68 -25.66
C PRO A 244 25.94 -5.39 -24.80
N ILE A 245 25.73 -5.08 -23.53
CA ILE A 245 26.81 -4.80 -22.57
C ILE A 245 27.75 -5.98 -22.32
N ASP A 246 27.28 -7.20 -22.56
CA ASP A 246 28.03 -8.44 -22.45
C ASP A 246 28.74 -8.86 -23.77
N GLN A 247 28.59 -8.05 -24.83
CA GLN A 247 29.30 -8.27 -26.10
C GLN A 247 30.64 -7.50 -26.11
N THR A 248 31.65 -8.08 -26.77
CA THR A 248 32.90 -7.37 -27.06
C THR A 248 32.61 -6.12 -27.90
N PRO A 249 32.98 -4.92 -27.44
CA PRO A 249 32.74 -3.69 -28.19
C PRO A 249 33.60 -3.63 -29.47
N PRO A 250 33.12 -2.95 -30.53
CA PRO A 250 33.95 -2.58 -31.68
C PRO A 250 35.10 -1.66 -31.22
N PRO A 251 36.16 -1.44 -32.04
CA PRO A 251 37.27 -0.56 -31.66
C PRO A 251 36.80 0.85 -31.24
N PHE A 252 37.32 1.34 -30.11
CA PHE A 252 37.03 2.66 -29.55
C PHE A 252 38.30 3.28 -28.94
N ASP A 253 38.30 4.61 -28.72
CA ASP A 253 39.46 5.36 -28.20
C ASP A 253 39.37 5.63 -26.70
N VAL A 254 38.18 5.89 -26.19
CA VAL A 254 37.86 6.15 -24.77
C VAL A 254 36.50 5.57 -24.40
N PHE A 255 36.28 5.29 -23.12
CA PHE A 255 34.97 4.88 -22.62
C PHE A 255 34.46 5.79 -21.50
N CYS A 256 33.16 5.82 -21.28
CA CYS A 256 32.55 6.53 -20.14
C CYS A 256 31.28 5.79 -19.67
N PRO A 257 31.13 5.51 -18.37
CA PRO A 257 29.84 5.08 -17.85
C PRO A 257 28.76 6.14 -18.07
N LEU A 258 27.56 5.74 -18.49
CA LEU A 258 26.49 6.66 -18.90
C LEU A 258 26.17 7.72 -17.84
N LEU A 259 26.17 7.35 -16.56
CA LEU A 259 25.81 8.26 -15.46
C LEU A 259 26.94 9.21 -15.08
N ASP A 260 28.18 8.95 -15.51
CA ASP A 260 29.32 9.83 -15.27
C ASP A 260 29.40 10.96 -16.32
N VAL A 261 28.77 10.80 -17.50
CA VAL A 261 28.82 11.79 -18.60
C VAL A 261 28.49 13.22 -18.15
N PRO A 262 27.35 13.52 -17.49
CA PRO A 262 27.07 14.88 -17.04
C PRO A 262 28.13 15.44 -16.08
N GLY A 263 28.65 14.61 -15.18
CA GLY A 263 29.72 15.01 -14.26
C GLY A 263 31.03 15.32 -14.98
N VAL A 264 31.38 14.53 -16.00
CA VAL A 264 32.58 14.74 -16.85
C VAL A 264 32.43 16.00 -17.71
N LEU A 265 31.22 16.30 -18.17
CA LEU A 265 30.92 17.52 -18.91
C LEU A 265 30.84 18.78 -18.03
N GLY A 266 30.78 18.61 -16.69
CA GLY A 266 30.60 19.70 -15.75
C GLY A 266 29.24 20.39 -15.86
N GLU A 267 28.20 19.64 -16.25
CA GLU A 267 26.85 20.19 -16.43
C GLU A 267 26.18 20.52 -15.10
N ASP A 268 25.51 21.67 -15.08
CA ASP A 268 24.66 22.11 -13.99
C ASP A 268 23.17 22.07 -14.37
N LEU A 269 22.29 22.37 -13.43
CA LEU A 269 20.84 22.25 -13.55
C LEU A 269 20.23 23.03 -14.74
N GLN A 270 20.89 24.08 -15.19
CA GLN A 270 20.42 24.96 -16.26
C GLN A 270 20.77 24.42 -17.66
N ASP A 271 21.74 23.51 -17.76
CA ASP A 271 22.28 23.03 -19.04
C ASP A 271 21.38 22.00 -19.74
N THR A 272 20.18 21.76 -19.18
CA THR A 272 19.04 20.94 -19.64
C THR A 272 19.37 19.92 -20.74
N PRO A 273 19.39 18.60 -20.44
CA PRO A 273 20.11 17.69 -21.31
C PRO A 273 19.24 17.18 -22.46
N GLY A 274 19.68 17.52 -23.68
CA GLY A 274 19.28 16.89 -24.93
C GLY A 274 17.87 17.23 -25.43
N GLN A 275 17.65 16.98 -26.72
CA GLN A 275 16.36 17.17 -27.35
C GLN A 275 15.38 16.04 -26.95
N ILE A 276 14.13 16.39 -26.64
CA ILE A 276 13.02 15.44 -26.47
C ILE A 276 12.12 15.52 -27.71
N PRO A 277 11.65 14.39 -28.26
CA PRO A 277 11.94 13.02 -27.83
C PRO A 277 13.32 12.53 -28.32
N TYR A 278 13.97 11.67 -27.53
CA TYR A 278 15.16 10.92 -27.95
C TYR A 278 14.90 9.42 -28.10
N LEU A 279 13.68 8.96 -27.76
CA LEU A 279 13.17 7.64 -28.10
C LEU A 279 12.07 7.75 -29.17
N THR A 280 11.93 6.68 -29.95
CA THR A 280 10.86 6.51 -30.92
C THR A 280 10.09 5.23 -30.59
N ALA A 281 8.77 5.24 -30.81
CA ALA A 281 7.97 4.01 -30.75
C ALA A 281 7.74 3.48 -32.17
N ARG A 282 7.77 2.16 -32.33
CA ARG A 282 7.56 1.51 -33.63
C ARG A 282 6.19 1.82 -34.22
N LEU A 283 6.20 2.33 -35.45
CA LEU A 283 4.99 2.84 -36.09
C LEU A 283 3.94 1.76 -36.29
N GLU A 284 4.32 0.52 -36.65
CA GLU A 284 3.34 -0.56 -36.83
C GLU A 284 2.61 -0.89 -35.53
N LEU A 285 3.34 -0.98 -34.40
CA LEU A 285 2.76 -1.25 -33.09
C LEU A 285 1.87 -0.08 -32.63
N VAL A 286 2.29 1.17 -32.85
CA VAL A 286 1.48 2.35 -32.53
C VAL A 286 0.14 2.30 -33.26
N GLN A 287 0.13 1.92 -34.54
CA GLN A 287 -1.11 1.80 -35.33
C GLN A 287 -2.00 0.65 -34.86
N GLN A 288 -1.43 -0.49 -34.47
CA GLN A 288 -2.19 -1.62 -33.91
C GLN A 288 -2.90 -1.22 -32.62
N TRP A 289 -2.17 -0.58 -31.69
CA TRP A 289 -2.74 -0.09 -30.44
C TRP A 289 -3.76 1.04 -30.65
N HIS A 290 -3.52 1.92 -31.63
CA HIS A 290 -4.48 2.94 -32.02
C HIS A 290 -5.84 2.31 -32.39
N GLN A 291 -5.85 1.25 -33.20
CA GLN A 291 -7.07 0.55 -33.57
C GLN A 291 -7.80 -0.03 -32.35
N ARG A 292 -7.06 -0.65 -31.41
CA ARG A 292 -7.62 -1.20 -30.18
C ARG A 292 -8.23 -0.13 -29.28
N PHE A 293 -7.67 1.08 -29.26
CA PHE A 293 -8.12 2.17 -28.41
C PHE A 293 -9.28 3.00 -28.99
N ARG A 294 -9.67 2.79 -30.26
CA ARG A 294 -10.80 3.50 -30.89
C ARG A 294 -12.14 3.35 -30.19
N GLN A 295 -12.33 2.26 -29.44
CA GLN A 295 -13.56 2.01 -28.68
C GLN A 295 -13.70 2.91 -27.43
N TYR A 296 -12.62 3.56 -27.00
CA TYR A 296 -12.61 4.40 -25.79
C TYR A 296 -12.69 5.88 -26.16
N SER A 297 -13.75 6.53 -25.70
CA SER A 297 -13.99 7.96 -25.87
C SER A 297 -13.59 8.74 -24.61
N GLY A 298 -12.95 9.89 -24.76
CA GLY A 298 -12.45 10.66 -23.63
C GLY A 298 -10.98 10.38 -23.35
N LEU A 299 -10.53 10.80 -22.16
CA LEU A 299 -9.12 10.86 -21.78
C LEU A 299 -8.59 9.47 -21.43
N LYS A 300 -7.56 9.02 -22.14
CA LYS A 300 -6.91 7.71 -21.93
C LYS A 300 -5.66 7.89 -21.08
N ILE A 301 -5.69 7.36 -19.86
CA ILE A 301 -4.64 7.53 -18.87
C ILE A 301 -3.97 6.18 -18.60
N GLY A 302 -2.68 6.07 -18.87
CA GLY A 302 -1.88 4.93 -18.45
C GLY A 302 -1.49 5.06 -16.98
N ILE A 303 -1.61 3.99 -16.21
CA ILE A 303 -1.26 3.98 -14.78
C ILE A 303 -0.24 2.90 -14.44
N VAL A 304 0.72 3.26 -13.59
CA VAL A 304 1.68 2.39 -12.90
C VAL A 304 1.66 2.80 -11.44
N TRP A 305 1.77 1.86 -10.50
CA TRP A 305 1.73 2.17 -9.06
C TRP A 305 2.85 1.53 -8.25
N GLN A 306 3.55 0.56 -8.84
CA GLN A 306 4.60 -0.18 -8.15
C GLN A 306 5.80 -0.45 -9.08
N GLY A 307 7.00 -0.31 -8.55
CA GLY A 307 8.22 -0.73 -9.23
C GLY A 307 8.64 -2.15 -8.84
N ASN A 308 9.95 -2.42 -8.87
CA ASN A 308 10.49 -3.72 -8.49
C ASN A 308 10.60 -3.82 -6.95
N PRO A 309 9.84 -4.71 -6.27
CA PRO A 309 9.86 -4.83 -4.82
C PRO A 309 11.20 -5.33 -4.26
N LYS A 310 12.06 -5.94 -5.09
CA LYS A 310 13.42 -6.34 -4.71
C LYS A 310 14.36 -5.15 -4.56
N TYR A 311 14.00 -3.99 -5.12
CA TYR A 311 14.76 -2.76 -4.95
C TYR A 311 14.36 -2.09 -3.65
N ALA A 312 15.30 -1.94 -2.71
CA ALA A 312 15.00 -1.50 -1.34
C ALA A 312 14.26 -0.14 -1.27
N ALA A 313 14.57 0.80 -2.17
CA ALA A 313 13.93 2.11 -2.20
C ALA A 313 12.52 2.10 -2.83
N ASP A 314 12.09 0.98 -3.42
CA ASP A 314 10.74 0.85 -4.00
C ASP A 314 9.63 1.07 -2.96
N ARG A 315 9.87 0.63 -1.73
CA ARG A 315 8.97 0.81 -0.57
C ARG A 315 8.64 2.27 -0.26
N MET A 316 9.47 3.21 -0.71
CA MET A 316 9.29 4.64 -0.47
C MET A 316 8.58 5.34 -1.62
N ARG A 317 8.62 4.81 -2.84
CA ARG A 317 8.07 5.45 -4.04
C ARG A 317 6.78 4.79 -4.56
N SER A 318 6.57 3.51 -4.27
CA SER A 318 5.38 2.76 -4.68
C SER A 318 4.21 3.07 -3.75
N PHE A 319 3.00 3.00 -4.28
CA PHE A 319 1.76 3.27 -3.54
C PHE A 319 0.73 2.17 -3.82
N PRO A 320 -0.22 1.93 -2.89
CA PRO A 320 -1.29 0.98 -3.14
C PRO A 320 -2.19 1.50 -4.27
N LEU A 321 -2.68 0.61 -5.13
CA LEU A 321 -3.56 0.98 -6.25
C LEU A 321 -4.83 1.70 -5.78
N THR A 322 -5.33 1.40 -4.58
CA THR A 322 -6.46 2.11 -3.95
C THR A 322 -6.20 3.59 -3.71
N ALA A 323 -4.95 4.05 -3.67
CA ALA A 323 -4.64 5.47 -3.57
C ALA A 323 -5.17 6.27 -4.78
N LEU A 324 -5.38 5.63 -5.93
CA LEU A 324 -5.94 6.23 -7.15
C LEU A 324 -7.47 6.41 -7.09
N ASP A 325 -8.14 6.07 -5.99
CA ASP A 325 -9.58 6.24 -5.80
C ASP A 325 -10.13 7.62 -6.23
N PRO A 326 -9.46 8.76 -5.95
CA PRO A 326 -9.92 10.06 -6.42
C PRO A 326 -10.17 10.14 -7.92
N LEU A 327 -9.39 9.41 -8.73
CA LEU A 327 -9.59 9.33 -10.18
C LEU A 327 -10.82 8.50 -10.55
N GLY A 328 -11.16 7.49 -9.75
CA GLY A 328 -12.37 6.66 -9.92
C GLY A 328 -13.66 7.45 -9.79
N HIS A 329 -13.63 8.59 -9.11
CA HIS A 329 -14.76 9.50 -8.99
C HIS A 329 -14.96 10.40 -10.22
N LEU A 330 -14.11 10.29 -11.24
CA LEU A 330 -14.19 11.07 -12.46
C LEU A 330 -14.93 10.31 -13.58
N GLN A 331 -15.69 11.06 -14.36
CA GLN A 331 -16.26 10.69 -15.65
C GLN A 331 -15.39 11.29 -16.76
N GLY A 332 -15.39 10.66 -17.94
CA GLY A 332 -14.67 11.16 -19.11
C GLY A 332 -13.22 10.67 -19.19
N ILE A 333 -12.82 9.78 -18.29
CA ILE A 333 -11.49 9.16 -18.27
C ILE A 333 -11.57 7.64 -18.38
N HIS A 334 -10.50 7.03 -18.90
CA HIS A 334 -10.27 5.60 -18.94
C HIS A 334 -8.87 5.31 -18.37
N LEU A 335 -8.78 4.42 -17.38
CA LEU A 335 -7.51 4.01 -16.78
C LEU A 335 -7.03 2.70 -17.42
N PHE A 336 -5.80 2.69 -17.93
CA PHE A 336 -5.15 1.54 -18.53
C PHE A 336 -3.96 1.12 -17.68
N SER A 337 -3.96 -0.11 -17.16
CA SER A 337 -2.83 -0.61 -16.37
C SER A 337 -1.64 -0.92 -17.29
N LEU A 338 -0.55 -0.19 -17.06
CA LEU A 338 0.78 -0.47 -17.62
C LEU A 338 1.65 -1.25 -16.62
N GLN A 339 1.11 -1.59 -15.44
CA GLN A 339 1.81 -2.34 -14.40
C GLN A 339 2.13 -3.76 -14.88
N ARG A 340 3.35 -4.22 -14.60
CA ARG A 340 3.79 -5.59 -14.84
C ARG A 340 4.26 -6.23 -13.54
N ASP A 341 4.16 -7.55 -13.49
CA ASP A 341 4.62 -8.40 -12.39
C ASP A 341 4.02 -8.00 -11.03
N ALA A 342 4.85 -7.48 -10.12
CA ALA A 342 4.44 -7.12 -8.77
C ALA A 342 3.43 -5.98 -8.78
N GLY A 343 2.36 -6.14 -7.99
CA GLY A 343 1.30 -5.15 -7.85
C GLY A 343 0.10 -5.44 -8.75
N VAL A 344 0.23 -6.24 -9.81
CA VAL A 344 -0.89 -6.58 -10.72
C VAL A 344 -2.03 -7.27 -9.97
N GLU A 345 -1.70 -8.08 -8.95
CA GLU A 345 -2.68 -8.73 -8.07
C GLU A 345 -3.61 -7.73 -7.34
N GLN A 346 -3.22 -6.46 -7.25
CA GLN A 346 -4.05 -5.42 -6.65
C GLN A 346 -5.26 -5.06 -7.54
N ILE A 347 -5.21 -5.29 -8.86
CA ILE A 347 -6.36 -5.04 -9.74
C ILE A 347 -7.54 -5.94 -9.32
N GLU A 348 -7.26 -7.20 -9.00
CA GLU A 348 -8.28 -8.15 -8.55
C GLU A 348 -8.80 -7.76 -7.15
N SER A 349 -7.92 -7.30 -6.27
CA SER A 349 -8.27 -6.91 -4.90
C SER A 349 -9.06 -5.60 -4.80
N LEU A 350 -9.03 -4.76 -5.84
CA LEU A 350 -9.88 -3.57 -5.93
C LEU A 350 -11.38 -3.92 -5.89
N GLY A 351 -11.75 -5.13 -6.30
CA GLY A 351 -13.15 -5.56 -6.36
C GLY A 351 -14.03 -4.53 -7.05
N GLY A 352 -13.68 -4.10 -8.27
CA GLY A 352 -14.49 -3.16 -9.07
C GLY A 352 -14.62 -1.72 -8.53
N ARG A 353 -13.83 -1.32 -7.53
CA ARG A 353 -13.80 0.06 -7.00
C ARG A 353 -13.33 1.08 -8.04
N LEU A 354 -12.35 0.71 -8.86
CA LEU A 354 -11.82 1.47 -10.00
C LEU A 354 -11.96 0.65 -11.29
N ASP A 355 -12.38 1.29 -12.39
CA ASP A 355 -12.32 0.67 -13.71
C ASP A 355 -10.91 0.80 -14.26
N VAL A 356 -10.16 -0.30 -14.22
CA VAL A 356 -8.83 -0.38 -14.79
C VAL A 356 -8.83 -1.42 -15.89
N VAL A 357 -8.44 -1.03 -17.10
CA VAL A 357 -8.28 -1.95 -18.23
C VAL A 357 -6.89 -2.59 -18.13
N PRO A 358 -6.76 -3.91 -17.87
CA PRO A 358 -5.47 -4.56 -17.73
C PRO A 358 -4.79 -4.72 -19.09
N LEU A 359 -3.63 -4.08 -19.28
CA LEU A 359 -2.76 -4.33 -20.46
C LEU A 359 -1.50 -5.11 -20.08
N GLY A 360 -0.99 -4.92 -18.87
CA GLY A 360 0.32 -5.38 -18.38
C GLY A 360 0.79 -6.78 -18.80
N GLU A 361 -0.04 -7.82 -18.67
CA GLU A 361 0.35 -9.19 -19.04
C GLU A 361 0.62 -9.37 -20.55
N GLN A 362 0.07 -8.49 -21.37
CA GLN A 362 0.20 -8.51 -22.82
C GLN A 362 1.37 -7.64 -23.29
N LEU A 363 1.86 -6.72 -22.46
CA LEU A 363 2.92 -5.78 -22.85
C LEU A 363 4.29 -6.44 -22.79
N ASP A 364 5.04 -6.29 -23.88
CA ASP A 364 6.43 -6.71 -24.02
C ASP A 364 6.62 -8.20 -23.65
N ARG A 365 5.67 -9.03 -24.10
CA ARG A 365 5.72 -10.48 -23.92
C ARG A 365 6.64 -11.12 -24.95
N ASP A 366 6.47 -10.72 -26.21
CA ASP A 366 7.18 -11.29 -27.37
C ASP A 366 8.24 -10.31 -27.93
N THR A 367 8.45 -9.18 -27.26
CA THR A 367 9.41 -8.13 -27.61
C THR A 367 10.35 -7.83 -26.44
N GLY A 368 11.40 -7.06 -26.69
CA GLY A 368 12.25 -6.47 -25.66
C GLY A 368 11.49 -5.55 -24.71
N ALA A 369 12.12 -5.21 -23.59
CA ALA A 369 11.50 -4.40 -22.55
C ALA A 369 11.06 -3.03 -23.07
N PHE A 370 9.81 -2.69 -22.77
CA PHE A 370 9.14 -1.43 -23.09
C PHE A 370 8.88 -1.12 -24.57
N VAL A 371 9.07 -2.06 -25.49
CA VAL A 371 8.85 -1.84 -26.94
C VAL A 371 7.36 -1.65 -27.24
N GLU A 372 6.50 -2.57 -26.82
CA GLU A 372 5.04 -2.43 -26.93
C GLU A 372 4.52 -1.38 -25.95
N THR A 373 5.12 -1.29 -24.76
CA THR A 373 4.80 -0.23 -23.80
C THR A 373 4.94 1.15 -24.45
N ALA A 374 6.06 1.45 -25.12
CA ALA A 374 6.27 2.71 -25.83
C ALA A 374 5.20 2.99 -26.90
N ALA A 375 4.76 1.95 -27.63
CA ALA A 375 3.70 2.07 -28.62
C ALA A 375 2.33 2.38 -27.99
N VAL A 376 2.03 1.78 -26.83
CA VAL A 376 0.84 2.13 -26.03
C VAL A 376 0.91 3.57 -25.56
N LEU A 377 2.05 4.01 -25.02
CA LEU A 377 2.22 5.37 -24.51
C LEU A 377 1.92 6.44 -25.57
N LYS A 378 2.27 6.22 -26.84
CA LYS A 378 1.94 7.13 -27.94
C LYS A 378 0.44 7.22 -28.29
N ASN A 379 -0.38 6.33 -27.74
CA ASN A 379 -1.84 6.31 -27.89
C ASN A 379 -2.59 6.77 -26.64
N LEU A 380 -1.86 7.17 -25.59
CA LEU A 380 -2.42 7.69 -24.35
C LEU A 380 -2.33 9.22 -24.33
N ASP A 381 -3.27 9.84 -23.63
CA ASP A 381 -3.31 11.29 -23.43
C ASP A 381 -2.47 11.72 -22.21
N LEU A 382 -2.30 10.83 -21.24
CA LEU A 382 -1.53 11.04 -20.01
C LEU A 382 -1.00 9.71 -19.45
N VAL A 383 0.16 9.77 -18.79
CA VAL A 383 0.67 8.67 -17.95
C VAL A 383 0.76 9.15 -16.51
N ILE A 384 0.28 8.35 -15.56
CA ILE A 384 0.47 8.56 -14.11
C ILE A 384 1.34 7.41 -13.60
N SER A 385 2.48 7.74 -12.98
CA SER A 385 3.42 6.73 -12.48
C SER A 385 4.16 7.25 -11.25
N PRO A 386 4.60 6.38 -10.32
CA PRO A 386 5.71 6.72 -9.45
C PRO A 386 7.02 6.77 -10.26
N ASP A 387 8.13 7.00 -9.58
CA ASP A 387 9.46 6.97 -10.19
C ASP A 387 9.84 5.54 -10.66
N THR A 388 9.45 5.17 -11.88
CA THR A 388 9.70 3.86 -12.49
C THR A 388 10.33 3.99 -13.86
N ALA A 389 10.81 2.87 -14.42
CA ALA A 389 11.31 2.85 -15.80
C ALA A 389 10.24 3.32 -16.81
N VAL A 390 8.95 3.04 -16.58
CA VAL A 390 7.86 3.50 -17.47
C VAL A 390 7.77 5.03 -17.48
N ALA A 391 8.00 5.69 -16.34
CA ALA A 391 8.06 7.15 -16.27
C ALA A 391 9.20 7.70 -17.16
N HIS A 392 10.37 7.07 -17.13
CA HIS A 392 11.48 7.46 -18.00
C HIS A 392 11.19 7.21 -19.49
N VAL A 393 10.51 6.12 -19.85
CA VAL A 393 10.08 5.87 -21.24
C VAL A 393 9.08 6.93 -21.70
N ALA A 394 8.07 7.26 -20.87
CA ALA A 394 7.07 8.30 -21.18
C ALA A 394 7.73 9.66 -21.39
N GLY A 395 8.61 10.07 -20.47
CA GLY A 395 9.34 11.32 -20.56
C GLY A 395 10.26 11.39 -21.79
N ALA A 396 10.97 10.30 -22.10
CA ALA A 396 11.86 10.23 -23.26
C ALA A 396 11.14 10.25 -24.61
N LEU A 397 9.88 9.79 -24.66
CA LEU A 397 8.99 9.88 -25.82
C LEU A 397 8.26 11.23 -25.93
N GLY A 398 8.40 12.10 -24.94
CA GLY A 398 7.66 13.37 -24.86
C GLY A 398 6.16 13.19 -24.63
N VAL A 399 5.74 12.07 -24.04
CA VAL A 399 4.34 11.82 -23.68
C VAL A 399 4.03 12.59 -22.39
N PRO A 400 2.84 13.22 -22.25
CA PRO A 400 2.43 13.86 -21.00
C PRO A 400 2.52 12.88 -19.82
N LEU A 401 3.21 13.29 -18.75
CA LEU A 401 3.54 12.44 -17.62
C LEU A 401 3.25 13.17 -16.31
N TRP A 402 2.51 12.54 -15.41
CA TRP A 402 2.38 12.99 -14.02
C TRP A 402 3.07 12.00 -13.09
N LEU A 403 4.00 12.51 -12.29
CA LEU A 403 4.76 11.73 -11.34
C LEU A 403 4.19 11.89 -9.94
N ALA A 404 3.75 10.78 -9.35
CA ALA A 404 3.43 10.70 -7.92
C ALA A 404 4.72 10.40 -7.14
N LEU A 405 5.14 11.34 -6.30
CA LEU A 405 6.42 11.30 -5.62
C LEU A 405 6.25 11.32 -4.10
N SER A 406 7.15 10.61 -3.42
CA SER A 406 7.30 10.71 -1.97
C SER A 406 7.77 12.09 -1.54
N ASN A 407 7.65 12.37 -0.24
CA ASN A 407 8.15 13.62 0.35
C ASN A 407 9.64 13.86 0.02
N VAL A 408 10.44 12.80 0.10
CA VAL A 408 11.84 12.79 -0.36
C VAL A 408 11.95 11.82 -1.53
N PRO A 409 11.97 12.32 -2.78
CA PRO A 409 12.03 11.48 -3.98
C PRO A 409 13.47 11.04 -4.26
N HIS A 410 13.64 10.23 -5.31
CA HIS A 410 14.95 10.06 -5.93
C HIS A 410 15.44 11.40 -6.52
N TRP A 411 16.76 11.56 -6.58
CA TRP A 411 17.42 12.84 -6.87
C TRP A 411 17.05 13.52 -8.21
N PRO A 412 16.71 12.82 -9.32
CA PRO A 412 16.39 13.47 -10.58
C PRO A 412 15.20 14.44 -10.48
N TRP A 413 14.33 14.20 -9.50
CA TRP A 413 13.07 14.94 -9.37
C TRP A 413 13.19 16.20 -8.52
N LEU A 414 14.28 16.41 -7.77
CA LEU A 414 14.49 17.56 -6.89
C LEU A 414 13.40 17.70 -5.79
N LEU A 415 13.49 18.70 -4.91
CA LEU A 415 12.63 18.83 -3.72
C LEU A 415 11.49 19.83 -3.88
N ASP A 416 11.77 21.05 -4.35
CA ASP A 416 10.86 22.19 -4.20
C ASP A 416 10.32 22.69 -5.55
N ARG A 417 9.80 21.76 -6.36
CA ARG A 417 9.22 22.08 -7.66
C ARG A 417 8.25 21.03 -8.17
N ASP A 418 7.31 21.50 -8.99
CA ASP A 418 6.27 20.72 -9.67
C ASP A 418 6.64 20.37 -11.13
N GLU A 419 7.84 20.76 -11.57
CA GLU A 419 8.37 20.54 -12.91
C GLU A 419 9.79 19.98 -12.83
N THR A 420 10.22 19.31 -13.90
CA THR A 420 11.56 18.71 -13.99
C THR A 420 12.30 19.17 -15.24
N PRO A 421 13.60 19.51 -15.15
CA PRO A 421 14.39 19.85 -16.34
C PRO A 421 14.61 18.62 -17.25
N TRP A 422 14.48 17.41 -16.71
CA TRP A 422 14.77 16.18 -17.45
C TRP A 422 13.70 15.82 -18.48
N TYR A 423 12.44 16.17 -18.19
CA TYR A 423 11.27 15.84 -19.01
C TYR A 423 10.27 17.00 -19.01
N PRO A 424 10.28 17.86 -20.04
CA PRO A 424 9.37 19.02 -20.11
C PRO A 424 7.88 18.65 -20.18
N SER A 425 7.55 17.42 -20.60
CA SER A 425 6.18 16.90 -20.60
C SER A 425 5.72 16.40 -19.22
N ALA A 426 6.58 16.44 -18.21
CA ALA A 426 6.31 15.89 -16.90
C ALA A 426 5.89 16.94 -15.87
N ARG A 427 4.88 16.61 -15.07
CA ARG A 427 4.43 17.36 -13.89
C ARG A 427 4.62 16.50 -12.64
N LEU A 428 5.08 17.10 -11.55
CA LEU A 428 5.42 16.40 -10.30
C LEU A 428 4.36 16.70 -9.24
N PHE A 429 3.92 15.67 -8.52
CA PHE A 429 3.00 15.78 -7.38
C PHE A 429 3.60 15.04 -6.18
N ARG A 430 3.85 15.76 -5.10
CA ARG A 430 4.57 15.23 -3.92
C ARG A 430 3.68 15.05 -2.72
N GLN A 431 3.96 14.05 -1.89
CA GLN A 431 3.38 13.99 -0.56
C GLN A 431 3.75 15.26 0.23
N SER A 432 2.79 15.81 0.97
CA SER A 432 3.01 16.95 1.89
C SER A 432 3.62 16.54 3.22
N GLY A 433 3.76 15.23 3.48
CA GLY A 433 4.33 14.65 4.68
C GLY A 433 3.79 13.23 4.92
N GLY A 434 4.56 12.38 5.60
CA GLY A 434 4.16 11.00 5.88
C GLY A 434 3.86 10.17 4.63
N ASP A 435 3.00 9.15 4.76
CA ASP A 435 2.59 8.26 3.67
C ASP A 435 1.26 8.72 3.02
N ASP A 436 1.11 10.03 2.80
CA ASP A 436 -0.13 10.68 2.33
C ASP A 436 -0.29 10.63 0.80
N TRP A 437 -0.46 9.41 0.26
CA TRP A 437 -0.85 9.22 -1.14
C TRP A 437 -2.26 9.73 -1.48
N PRO A 438 -3.29 9.61 -0.61
CA PRO A 438 -4.63 10.09 -0.94
C PRO A 438 -4.66 11.58 -1.33
N SER A 439 -3.94 12.45 -0.62
CA SER A 439 -3.91 13.88 -0.98
C SER A 439 -3.25 14.14 -2.33
N VAL A 440 -2.21 13.37 -2.68
CA VAL A 440 -1.52 13.44 -3.99
C VAL A 440 -2.51 13.19 -5.12
N PHE A 441 -3.26 12.10 -5.04
CA PHE A 441 -4.22 11.74 -6.09
C PHE A 441 -5.48 12.60 -6.08
N GLN A 442 -5.86 13.15 -4.93
CA GLN A 442 -6.92 14.16 -4.86
C GLN A 442 -6.53 15.41 -5.67
N ARG A 443 -5.30 15.92 -5.51
CA ARG A 443 -4.81 17.06 -6.29
C ARG A 443 -4.68 16.74 -7.78
N MET A 444 -4.30 15.50 -8.14
CA MET A 444 -4.32 15.05 -9.53
C MET A 444 -5.75 15.04 -10.10
N ALA A 445 -6.73 14.51 -9.37
CA ALA A 445 -8.12 14.46 -9.80
C ALA A 445 -8.74 15.86 -9.99
N GLU A 446 -8.44 16.79 -9.09
CA GLU A 446 -8.82 18.20 -9.20
C GLU A 446 -8.17 18.85 -10.42
N ARG A 447 -6.87 18.59 -10.66
CA ARG A 447 -6.17 19.12 -11.82
C ARG A 447 -6.77 18.61 -13.14
N LEU A 448 -7.13 17.34 -13.23
CA LEU A 448 -7.76 16.79 -14.44
C LEU A 448 -9.08 17.49 -14.76
N GLN A 449 -9.90 17.78 -13.76
CA GLN A 449 -11.16 18.51 -13.94
C GLN A 449 -10.93 19.95 -14.41
N VAL A 450 -9.85 20.60 -13.97
CA VAL A 450 -9.48 21.95 -14.39
C VAL A 450 -8.92 21.97 -15.81
N GLU A 451 -8.06 21.00 -16.16
CA GLU A 451 -7.38 20.95 -17.46
C GLU A 451 -8.26 20.37 -18.59
N HIS A 452 -9.30 19.58 -18.25
CA HIS A 452 -10.16 18.92 -19.23
C HIS A 452 -11.66 19.14 -18.93
N ALA A 453 -12.33 19.98 -19.71
CA ALA A 453 -13.74 20.35 -19.50
C ALA A 453 -14.75 19.17 -19.57
N ASP A 454 -14.38 18.10 -20.27
CA ASP A 454 -15.17 16.87 -20.37
C ASP A 454 -14.95 15.92 -19.19
N VAL A 455 -13.93 16.18 -18.36
CA VAL A 455 -13.67 15.43 -17.13
C VAL A 455 -14.44 16.07 -15.98
N ARG A 456 -15.40 15.33 -15.44
CA ARG A 456 -16.29 15.82 -14.39
C ARG A 456 -16.45 14.80 -13.29
N ARG A 457 -16.79 15.25 -12.09
CA ARG A 457 -17.14 14.34 -11.00
C ARG A 457 -18.40 13.53 -11.36
N ARG A 458 -18.38 12.24 -11.05
CA ARG A 458 -19.54 11.36 -11.16
C ARG A 458 -20.63 11.78 -10.18
N THR A 459 -21.86 11.81 -10.67
CA THR A 459 -23.08 11.77 -9.87
C THR A 459 -23.28 10.36 -9.30
N TYR A 460 -24.04 10.21 -8.20
CA TYR A 460 -24.26 8.87 -7.60
C TYR A 460 -24.95 7.91 -8.58
N GLU A 461 -25.79 8.40 -9.49
CA GLU A 461 -26.41 7.59 -10.55
C GLU A 461 -25.40 6.96 -11.50
N GLN A 462 -24.25 7.60 -11.71
CA GLN A 462 -23.20 7.13 -12.61
C GLN A 462 -22.30 6.06 -11.99
N TYR A 463 -22.46 5.76 -10.70
CA TYR A 463 -21.84 4.58 -10.06
C TYR A 463 -22.68 3.31 -10.23
N GLN A 464 -23.93 3.44 -10.69
CA GLN A 464 -24.81 2.31 -10.92
C GLN A 464 -24.37 1.54 -12.17
N ILE A 465 -24.10 0.25 -11.99
CA ILE A 465 -23.62 -0.66 -13.04
C ILE A 465 -24.81 -1.29 -13.77
N VAL A 466 -25.80 -1.79 -13.01
CA VAL A 466 -26.99 -2.47 -13.55
C VAL A 466 -28.25 -1.98 -12.85
N ARG A 467 -29.30 -1.73 -13.63
CA ARG A 467 -30.64 -1.35 -13.14
C ARG A 467 -31.63 -2.48 -13.47
N CYS A 468 -31.96 -3.31 -12.48
CA CYS A 468 -32.94 -4.39 -12.61
C CYS A 468 -34.00 -4.23 -11.53
N ASP A 469 -34.97 -3.32 -11.73
CA ASP A 469 -35.95 -2.99 -10.69
C ASP A 469 -36.62 -4.26 -10.10
N PRO A 470 -36.67 -4.39 -8.76
CA PRO A 470 -36.33 -3.36 -7.76
C PRO A 470 -34.86 -3.36 -7.28
N ASN A 471 -34.03 -4.30 -7.73
CA ASN A 471 -32.62 -4.41 -7.32
C ASN A 471 -31.68 -3.60 -8.22
N ARG A 472 -30.62 -3.05 -7.63
CA ARG A 472 -29.61 -2.27 -8.35
C ARG A 472 -28.23 -2.74 -7.97
N LEU A 473 -27.32 -2.77 -8.93
CA LEU A 473 -25.89 -3.01 -8.71
C LEU A 473 -25.17 -1.67 -8.78
N THR A 474 -24.43 -1.31 -7.72
CA THR A 474 -23.65 -0.06 -7.68
C THR A 474 -22.25 -0.29 -7.12
N ARG A 475 -21.32 0.60 -7.45
CA ARG A 475 -19.98 0.61 -6.84
C ARG A 475 -20.01 1.29 -5.48
N THR A 476 -19.50 0.62 -4.46
CA THR A 476 -19.42 1.16 -3.10
C THR A 476 -17.97 1.23 -2.65
N ARG A 477 -17.70 1.88 -1.52
CA ARG A 477 -16.38 1.95 -0.88
C ARG A 477 -15.73 0.58 -0.75
N HIS A 478 -16.53 -0.43 -0.43
CA HIS A 478 -16.06 -1.78 -0.16
C HIS A 478 -16.28 -2.73 -1.34
N GLY A 479 -16.54 -2.21 -2.55
CA GLY A 479 -16.73 -2.99 -3.77
C GLY A 479 -18.19 -2.99 -4.26
N PRO A 480 -18.52 -3.68 -5.36
CA PRO A 480 -19.86 -3.65 -5.93
C PRO A 480 -20.86 -4.32 -4.98
N MET A 481 -22.02 -3.71 -4.84
CA MET A 481 -23.12 -4.28 -4.07
C MET A 481 -24.44 -4.19 -4.83
N ILE A 482 -25.19 -5.28 -4.75
CA ILE A 482 -26.60 -5.38 -5.06
C ILE A 482 -27.36 -4.91 -3.83
N TYR A 483 -28.33 -4.01 -4.04
CA TYR A 483 -29.25 -3.55 -3.02
C TYR A 483 -30.65 -3.37 -3.60
N ASN A 484 -31.66 -3.36 -2.74
CA ASN A 484 -33.02 -3.00 -3.13
C ASN A 484 -33.24 -1.49 -2.96
N ARG A 485 -33.77 -0.81 -3.98
CA ARG A 485 -33.98 0.65 -3.96
C ARG A 485 -35.04 1.13 -2.95
N HIS A 486 -35.86 0.22 -2.44
CA HIS A 486 -36.94 0.49 -1.48
C HIS A 486 -36.51 0.24 -0.02
N ASP A 487 -35.29 -0.26 0.20
CA ASP A 487 -34.67 -0.31 1.52
C ASP A 487 -34.32 1.11 1.98
N ARG A 488 -34.81 1.47 3.17
CA ARG A 488 -34.71 2.81 3.73
C ARG A 488 -33.33 3.11 4.32
N TYR A 489 -32.60 2.11 4.80
CA TYR A 489 -31.37 2.32 5.56
C TYR A 489 -30.17 1.86 4.75
N ILE A 490 -29.97 0.55 4.58
CA ILE A 490 -28.78 0.03 3.90
C ILE A 490 -28.85 0.39 2.42
N GLY A 491 -29.91 -0.01 1.73
CA GLY A 491 -30.05 0.27 0.29
C GLY A 491 -29.98 1.75 -0.05
N ARG A 492 -30.66 2.62 0.70
CA ARG A 492 -30.57 4.07 0.51
C ARG A 492 -29.17 4.62 0.80
N SER A 493 -28.47 4.15 1.84
CA SER A 493 -27.08 4.56 2.11
C SER A 493 -26.15 4.16 0.97
N LEU A 494 -26.26 2.94 0.46
CA LEU A 494 -25.50 2.48 -0.70
C LEU A 494 -25.83 3.28 -1.97
N GLU A 495 -27.09 3.67 -2.15
CA GLU A 495 -27.54 4.50 -3.28
C GLU A 495 -26.99 5.93 -3.22
N ARG A 496 -26.95 6.54 -2.03
CA ARG A 496 -26.67 7.98 -1.86
C ARG A 496 -25.24 8.30 -1.49
N TYR A 497 -24.58 7.37 -0.81
CA TYR A 497 -23.25 7.57 -0.23
C TYR A 497 -22.24 6.55 -0.73
N GLY A 498 -22.70 5.44 -1.31
CA GLY A 498 -21.81 4.36 -1.74
C GLY A 498 -21.15 3.65 -0.58
N GLU A 499 -21.76 3.65 0.59
CA GLU A 499 -21.31 3.00 1.82
C GLU A 499 -22.48 2.87 2.81
N PHE A 500 -22.29 2.09 3.87
CA PHE A 500 -23.25 1.99 4.97
C PHE A 500 -22.46 2.03 6.29
N SER A 501 -22.77 3.02 7.14
CA SER A 501 -22.25 3.15 8.50
C SER A 501 -20.72 3.00 8.60
N GLU A 502 -19.97 3.83 7.87
CA GLU A 502 -18.51 3.70 7.80
C GLU A 502 -17.81 3.83 9.17
N GLY A 503 -18.41 4.55 10.13
CA GLY A 503 -17.91 4.62 11.51
C GLY A 503 -17.89 3.26 12.22
N GLU A 504 -18.80 2.34 11.92
CA GLU A 504 -18.74 0.95 12.40
C GLU A 504 -17.57 0.21 11.78
N CYS A 505 -17.37 0.37 10.47
CA CYS A 505 -16.22 -0.21 9.77
C CYS A 505 -14.88 0.31 10.32
N ASP A 506 -14.79 1.58 10.69
CA ASP A 506 -13.62 2.18 11.34
C ASP A 506 -13.31 1.56 12.69
N LEU A 507 -14.33 1.28 13.49
CA LEU A 507 -14.14 0.54 14.74
C LEU A 507 -13.70 -0.91 14.45
N PHE A 508 -14.32 -1.60 13.49
CA PHE A 508 -13.95 -2.98 13.15
C PHE A 508 -12.49 -3.11 12.70
N ARG A 509 -11.97 -2.14 11.93
CA ARG A 509 -10.54 -2.08 11.55
C ARG A 509 -9.61 -2.03 12.76
N GLN A 510 -10.04 -1.38 13.84
CA GLN A 510 -9.26 -1.28 15.07
C GLN A 510 -9.32 -2.57 15.90
N LEU A 511 -10.40 -3.34 15.80
CA LEU A 511 -10.64 -4.52 16.65
C LEU A 511 -10.20 -5.85 16.02
N ILE A 512 -10.42 -6.02 14.72
CA ILE A 512 -10.26 -7.31 14.04
C ILE A 512 -8.84 -7.46 13.50
N ARG A 513 -8.32 -8.68 13.54
CA ARG A 513 -6.98 -9.04 13.07
C ARG A 513 -7.03 -10.21 12.08
N PRO A 514 -6.05 -10.31 11.17
CA PRO A 514 -5.96 -11.44 10.25
C PRO A 514 -5.89 -12.79 10.96
N GLY A 515 -6.55 -13.81 10.40
CA GLY A 515 -6.62 -15.17 10.94
C GLY A 515 -7.72 -15.40 11.98
N GLN A 516 -8.44 -14.36 12.40
CA GLN A 516 -9.50 -14.51 13.39
C GLN A 516 -10.76 -15.18 12.83
N VAL A 517 -11.54 -15.75 13.74
CA VAL A 517 -12.89 -16.27 13.49
C VAL A 517 -13.92 -15.27 14.03
N VAL A 518 -14.77 -14.77 13.15
CA VAL A 518 -15.78 -13.76 13.40
C VAL A 518 -17.16 -14.34 13.16
N VAL A 519 -18.11 -14.03 14.05
CA VAL A 519 -19.53 -14.37 13.87
C VAL A 519 -20.34 -13.09 13.69
N GLU A 520 -21.22 -13.08 12.70
CA GLU A 520 -22.14 -11.97 12.43
C GLU A 520 -23.57 -12.49 12.40
N ALA A 521 -24.34 -12.16 13.44
CA ALA A 521 -25.77 -12.38 13.50
C ALA A 521 -26.49 -11.13 12.96
N GLY A 522 -27.30 -11.32 11.90
CA GLY A 522 -27.90 -10.21 11.15
C GLY A 522 -26.94 -9.61 10.15
N ALA A 523 -26.47 -10.46 9.24
CA ALA A 523 -25.60 -10.03 8.15
C ALA A 523 -26.34 -9.19 7.09
N ASN A 524 -27.68 -9.29 7.03
CA ASN A 524 -28.51 -8.60 6.06
C ASN A 524 -27.99 -8.86 4.64
N ILE A 525 -27.78 -7.83 3.81
CA ILE A 525 -27.19 -7.95 2.47
C ILE A 525 -25.64 -7.90 2.44
N GLY A 526 -24.99 -7.91 3.61
CA GLY A 526 -23.54 -8.00 3.78
C GLY A 526 -22.69 -6.72 3.74
N PRO A 527 -23.19 -5.51 4.04
CA PRO A 527 -22.35 -4.31 4.01
C PRO A 527 -21.17 -4.39 4.99
N HIS A 528 -21.39 -4.95 6.18
CA HIS A 528 -20.33 -5.20 7.15
C HIS A 528 -19.61 -6.53 6.88
N THR A 529 -20.31 -7.57 6.44
CA THR A 529 -19.72 -8.90 6.16
C THR A 529 -18.53 -8.85 5.19
N ILE A 530 -18.62 -8.02 4.14
CA ILE A 530 -17.51 -7.83 3.17
C ILE A 530 -16.28 -7.21 3.86
N VAL A 531 -16.49 -6.23 4.74
CA VAL A 531 -15.41 -5.60 5.50
C VAL A 531 -14.77 -6.59 6.48
N LEU A 532 -15.60 -7.31 7.24
CA LEU A 532 -15.15 -8.36 8.18
C LEU A 532 -14.33 -9.43 7.45
N SER A 533 -14.80 -9.90 6.29
CA SER A 533 -14.12 -10.87 5.42
C SER A 533 -12.70 -10.42 5.05
N ARG A 534 -12.54 -9.15 4.66
CA ARG A 534 -11.23 -8.60 4.30
C ARG A 534 -10.31 -8.46 5.52
N LEU A 535 -10.84 -8.01 6.65
CA LEU A 535 -10.07 -7.79 7.88
C LEU A 535 -9.49 -9.10 8.45
N VAL A 536 -10.27 -10.18 8.44
CA VAL A 536 -9.78 -11.49 8.89
C VAL A 536 -8.86 -12.14 7.86
N GLY A 537 -8.90 -11.70 6.60
CA GLY A 537 -8.04 -12.18 5.52
C GLY A 537 -8.26 -13.66 5.17
N PRO A 538 -7.46 -14.21 4.23
CA PRO A 538 -7.69 -15.54 3.66
C PRO A 538 -7.52 -16.70 4.65
N ARG A 539 -6.82 -16.48 5.77
CA ARG A 539 -6.65 -17.48 6.84
C ARG A 539 -7.72 -17.39 7.94
N GLY A 540 -8.48 -16.29 7.98
CA GLY A 540 -9.57 -16.12 8.92
C GLY A 540 -10.90 -16.61 8.35
N ARG A 541 -11.95 -16.52 9.15
CA ARG A 541 -13.30 -16.98 8.76
C ARG A 541 -14.37 -16.05 9.31
N VAL A 542 -15.37 -15.75 8.50
CA VAL A 542 -16.61 -15.09 8.95
C VAL A 542 -17.76 -16.08 8.83
N ILE A 543 -18.58 -16.20 9.86
CA ILE A 543 -19.82 -16.98 9.82
C ILE A 543 -20.98 -16.00 9.92
N ALA A 544 -21.68 -15.82 8.81
CA ALA A 544 -22.69 -14.77 8.63
C ALA A 544 -24.10 -15.39 8.60
N PHE A 545 -25.01 -14.88 9.43
CA PHE A 545 -26.38 -15.38 9.56
C PHE A 545 -27.37 -14.36 9.03
N GLU A 546 -28.21 -14.78 8.08
CA GLU A 546 -29.33 -13.98 7.58
C GLU A 546 -30.55 -14.90 7.35
N PRO A 547 -31.58 -14.82 8.20
CA PRO A 547 -32.72 -15.74 8.13
C PRO A 547 -33.65 -15.46 6.94
N GLN A 548 -33.77 -14.21 6.50
CA GLN A 548 -34.74 -13.82 5.47
C GLN A 548 -34.22 -14.20 4.08
N ARG A 549 -34.96 -15.09 3.39
CA ARG A 549 -34.52 -15.73 2.15
C ARG A 549 -34.01 -14.76 1.09
N ALA A 550 -34.71 -13.65 0.86
CA ALA A 550 -34.31 -12.70 -0.17
C ALA A 550 -33.07 -11.90 0.21
N MET A 551 -32.94 -11.49 1.48
CA MET A 551 -31.73 -10.83 1.99
C MET A 551 -30.53 -11.79 1.93
N PHE A 552 -30.73 -13.05 2.30
CA PHE A 552 -29.72 -14.10 2.19
C PHE A 552 -29.26 -14.33 0.73
N GLN A 553 -30.18 -14.28 -0.23
CA GLN A 553 -29.82 -14.38 -1.66
C GLN A 553 -28.99 -13.19 -2.13
N ILE A 554 -29.34 -11.97 -1.71
CA ILE A 554 -28.55 -10.76 -2.04
C ILE A 554 -27.19 -10.81 -1.34
N LEU A 555 -27.13 -11.23 -0.07
CA LEU A 555 -25.89 -11.47 0.67
C LEU A 555 -24.97 -12.41 -0.11
N CYS A 556 -25.46 -13.59 -0.50
CA CYS A 556 -24.68 -14.54 -1.30
C CYS A 556 -24.20 -13.91 -2.62
N GLY A 557 -25.04 -13.13 -3.30
CA GLY A 557 -24.67 -12.39 -4.51
C GLY A 557 -23.56 -11.37 -4.26
N ASN A 558 -23.66 -10.58 -3.18
CA ASN A 558 -22.68 -9.59 -2.80
C ASN A 558 -21.35 -10.22 -2.38
N LEU A 559 -21.38 -11.33 -1.63
CA LEU A 559 -20.18 -12.09 -1.28
C LEU A 559 -19.47 -12.64 -2.52
N ALA A 560 -20.23 -13.17 -3.48
CA ALA A 560 -19.67 -13.67 -4.74
C ALA A 560 -19.06 -12.55 -5.60
N LEU A 561 -19.76 -11.42 -5.75
CA LEU A 561 -19.26 -10.24 -6.48
C LEU A 561 -17.96 -9.68 -5.90
N ASN A 562 -17.74 -9.85 -4.60
CA ASN A 562 -16.56 -9.34 -3.89
C ASN A 562 -15.50 -10.42 -3.62
N GLY A 563 -15.66 -11.64 -4.13
CA GLY A 563 -14.69 -12.73 -3.96
C GLY A 563 -14.48 -13.16 -2.50
N CYS A 564 -15.50 -13.01 -1.65
CA CYS A 564 -15.44 -13.30 -0.22
C CYS A 564 -15.50 -14.82 0.08
N LEU A 565 -14.46 -15.57 -0.32
CA LEU A 565 -14.39 -17.03 -0.20
C LEU A 565 -14.23 -17.55 1.23
N ASN A 566 -13.84 -16.68 2.17
CA ASN A 566 -13.65 -17.01 3.58
C ASN A 566 -14.91 -16.75 4.44
N VAL A 567 -16.06 -16.50 3.81
CA VAL A 567 -17.34 -16.28 4.48
C VAL A 567 -18.23 -17.51 4.33
N GLU A 568 -18.73 -18.02 5.45
CA GLU A 568 -19.78 -19.02 5.48
C GLU A 568 -21.13 -18.34 5.78
N ALA A 569 -21.88 -18.02 4.73
CA ALA A 569 -23.23 -17.49 4.86
C ALA A 569 -24.24 -18.61 5.16
N ARG A 570 -25.13 -18.39 6.13
CA ARG A 570 -26.14 -19.36 6.57
C ARG A 570 -27.52 -18.72 6.62
N GLN A 571 -28.48 -19.35 5.92
CA GLN A 571 -29.89 -18.99 6.00
C GLN A 571 -30.55 -19.59 7.26
N LEU A 572 -30.15 -19.11 8.43
CA LEU A 572 -30.60 -19.58 9.75
C LEU A 572 -30.80 -18.38 10.67
N ALA A 573 -31.73 -18.51 11.61
CA ALA A 573 -31.84 -17.57 12.72
C ALA A 573 -31.04 -18.08 13.94
N LEU A 574 -30.51 -17.15 14.73
CA LEU A 574 -29.91 -17.44 16.02
C LEU A 574 -30.85 -17.02 17.14
N ALA A 575 -31.03 -17.89 18.15
CA ALA A 575 -31.80 -17.60 19.36
C ALA A 575 -31.29 -18.44 20.54
N ASP A 576 -32.00 -18.41 21.67
CA ASP A 576 -31.67 -19.11 22.89
C ASP A 576 -32.05 -20.60 22.88
N GLN A 577 -32.95 -21.03 21.97
CA GLN A 577 -33.32 -22.43 21.80
C GLN A 577 -33.43 -22.83 20.31
N PRO A 578 -33.07 -24.08 19.96
CA PRO A 578 -33.24 -24.57 18.60
C PRO A 578 -34.72 -24.78 18.27
N GLY A 579 -35.11 -24.51 17.03
CA GLY A 579 -36.52 -24.61 16.64
C GLY A 579 -36.79 -24.11 15.23
N ARG A 580 -37.99 -23.56 15.06
CA ARG A 580 -38.42 -22.86 13.85
C ARG A 580 -39.13 -21.58 14.25
N LEU A 581 -38.91 -20.52 13.49
CA LEU A 581 -39.69 -19.28 13.57
C LEU A 581 -40.21 -18.92 12.18
N HIS A 582 -41.20 -18.04 12.10
CA HIS A 582 -41.69 -17.53 10.83
C HIS A 582 -41.15 -16.12 10.60
N VAL A 583 -40.44 -15.93 9.50
CA VAL A 583 -39.98 -14.60 9.08
C VAL A 583 -41.02 -13.99 8.14
N PRO A 584 -41.44 -12.73 8.34
CA PRO A 584 -42.41 -12.10 7.45
C PRO A 584 -41.92 -12.04 5.99
N PRO A 585 -42.81 -12.26 5.00
CA PRO A 585 -42.45 -12.20 3.60
C PRO A 585 -42.14 -10.76 3.18
N LEU A 586 -41.15 -10.59 2.31
CA LEU A 586 -40.81 -9.30 1.72
C LEU A 586 -41.69 -9.00 0.52
N ASP A 587 -42.35 -7.84 0.55
CA ASP A 587 -42.88 -7.15 -0.61
C ASP A 587 -41.79 -6.22 -1.15
N TYR A 588 -41.30 -6.54 -2.35
CA TYR A 588 -40.15 -5.87 -2.94
C TYR A 588 -40.42 -4.48 -3.49
N HIS A 589 -41.69 -4.09 -3.60
CA HIS A 589 -42.10 -2.79 -4.11
C HIS A 589 -42.52 -1.83 -3.00
N ARG A 590 -42.66 -2.34 -1.76
CA ARG A 590 -43.06 -1.57 -0.60
C ARG A 590 -41.84 -0.93 0.07
N GLU A 591 -41.92 0.38 0.32
CA GLU A 591 -40.92 1.09 1.11
C GLU A 591 -40.89 0.59 2.56
N ASN A 592 -39.71 0.61 3.17
CA ASN A 592 -39.51 0.30 4.59
C ASN A 592 -40.01 -1.10 4.99
N ASN A 593 -39.70 -2.06 4.11
CA ASN A 593 -40.01 -3.46 4.31
C ASN A 593 -38.76 -4.34 4.38
N PHE A 594 -37.55 -3.76 4.35
CA PHE A 594 -36.25 -4.44 4.30
C PHE A 594 -35.42 -4.06 5.53
N GLY A 595 -34.92 -5.06 6.28
CA GLY A 595 -34.35 -4.84 7.62
C GLY A 595 -35.42 -4.41 8.63
N GLY A 596 -35.15 -4.42 9.94
CA GLY A 596 -36.08 -3.84 10.91
C GLY A 596 -37.16 -4.75 11.49
N VAL A 597 -37.27 -6.01 11.07
CA VAL A 597 -38.45 -6.83 11.40
C VAL A 597 -38.16 -7.71 12.60
N GLU A 598 -38.69 -7.31 13.75
CA GLU A 598 -38.71 -8.15 14.95
C GLU A 598 -39.42 -9.48 14.64
N LEU A 599 -38.69 -10.58 14.82
CA LEU A 599 -39.21 -11.91 14.58
C LEU A 599 -40.19 -12.28 15.70
N THR A 600 -41.45 -11.93 15.49
CA THR A 600 -42.55 -12.32 16.38
C THR A 600 -43.12 -13.67 15.95
N ASP A 601 -43.73 -14.39 16.90
CA ASP A 601 -44.32 -15.72 16.71
C ASP A 601 -45.65 -15.65 15.91
N GLN A 602 -45.63 -14.97 14.75
CA GLN A 602 -46.78 -14.82 13.87
C GLN A 602 -46.96 -16.06 12.99
N ALA A 603 -48.21 -16.50 12.81
CA ALA A 603 -48.53 -17.67 11.99
C ALA A 603 -48.34 -17.45 10.47
N ALA A 604 -48.15 -16.19 10.02
CA ALA A 604 -48.00 -15.84 8.61
C ALA A 604 -46.54 -15.45 8.31
N GLY A 605 -45.78 -16.32 7.64
CA GLY A 605 -44.40 -16.05 7.24
C GLY A 605 -43.72 -17.25 6.59
N GLU A 606 -42.47 -17.07 6.12
CA GLU A 606 -41.62 -18.17 5.66
C GLU A 606 -40.98 -18.86 6.88
N PRO A 607 -41.10 -20.20 7.03
CA PRO A 607 -40.50 -20.90 8.16
C PRO A 607 -38.97 -20.97 8.01
N VAL A 608 -38.25 -20.49 9.01
CA VAL A 608 -36.79 -20.50 9.08
C VAL A 608 -36.33 -21.32 10.28
N ARG A 609 -35.28 -22.11 10.07
CA ARG A 609 -34.68 -22.92 11.14
C ARG A 609 -33.90 -22.01 12.10
N VAL A 610 -34.13 -22.23 13.39
CA VAL A 610 -33.43 -21.57 14.48
C VAL A 610 -32.39 -22.52 15.06
N VAL A 611 -31.19 -22.02 15.29
CA VAL A 611 -30.12 -22.71 16.00
C VAL A 611 -29.57 -21.81 17.11
N THR A 612 -28.87 -22.39 18.07
CA THR A 612 -28.16 -21.61 19.09
C THR A 612 -26.72 -21.42 18.68
N LEU A 613 -26.06 -20.35 19.13
CA LEU A 613 -24.64 -20.13 18.86
C LEU A 613 -23.79 -21.29 19.41
N ASP A 614 -24.12 -21.79 20.58
CA ASP A 614 -23.44 -22.93 21.21
C ASP A 614 -23.58 -24.24 20.41
N SER A 615 -24.70 -24.43 19.71
CA SER A 615 -24.90 -25.62 18.87
C SER A 615 -23.94 -25.72 17.69
N LEU A 616 -23.25 -24.62 17.34
CA LEU A 616 -22.27 -24.59 16.27
C LEU A 616 -20.92 -25.18 16.64
N GLN A 617 -20.65 -25.34 17.95
CA GLN A 617 -19.40 -25.91 18.47
C GLN A 617 -18.15 -25.23 17.88
N LEU A 618 -18.12 -23.90 17.92
CA LEU A 618 -17.06 -23.12 17.29
C LEU A 618 -15.70 -23.42 17.95
N PRO A 619 -14.65 -23.76 17.17
CA PRO A 619 -13.32 -24.02 17.73
C PRO A 619 -12.66 -22.74 18.26
N ALA A 620 -13.06 -21.59 17.74
CA ALA A 620 -12.68 -20.27 18.22
C ALA A 620 -13.76 -19.24 17.86
N CYS A 621 -13.89 -18.20 18.67
CA CYS A 621 -14.69 -17.01 18.37
C CYS A 621 -13.97 -15.80 18.96
N HIS A 622 -13.54 -14.88 18.12
CA HIS A 622 -12.77 -13.70 18.56
C HIS A 622 -13.63 -12.43 18.59
N PHE A 623 -14.66 -12.39 17.75
CA PHE A 623 -15.58 -11.27 17.63
C PHE A 623 -16.99 -11.79 17.29
N LEU A 624 -18.01 -11.22 17.93
CA LEU A 624 -19.42 -11.47 17.63
C LEU A 624 -20.15 -10.13 17.42
N LYS A 625 -20.67 -9.91 16.22
CA LYS A 625 -21.67 -8.87 15.94
C LYS A 625 -23.07 -9.47 16.11
N ALA A 626 -23.94 -8.80 16.87
CA ALA A 626 -25.34 -9.17 17.03
C ALA A 626 -26.23 -7.95 16.80
N ASP A 627 -26.96 -7.98 15.69
CA ASP A 627 -27.82 -6.92 15.17
C ASP A 627 -29.00 -7.63 14.52
N VAL A 628 -29.96 -8.02 15.36
CA VAL A 628 -31.01 -9.00 15.00
C VAL A 628 -32.39 -8.48 15.37
N GLU A 629 -32.55 -7.16 15.35
CA GLU A 629 -33.83 -6.48 15.42
C GLU A 629 -34.64 -6.81 16.66
N GLY A 630 -33.99 -6.79 17.83
CA GLY A 630 -34.62 -6.96 19.14
C GLY A 630 -34.42 -8.33 19.78
N MET A 631 -33.77 -9.27 19.08
CA MET A 631 -33.46 -10.61 19.59
C MET A 631 -32.04 -10.76 20.13
N GLU A 632 -31.32 -9.65 20.38
CA GLU A 632 -29.90 -9.66 20.73
C GLU A 632 -29.66 -10.48 22.00
N LEU A 633 -30.54 -10.33 23.00
CA LEU A 633 -30.46 -11.09 24.24
C LEU A 633 -30.65 -12.60 24.02
N ASN A 634 -31.52 -13.01 23.09
CA ASN A 634 -31.72 -14.42 22.77
C ASN A 634 -30.48 -15.03 22.11
N VAL A 635 -29.86 -14.30 21.18
CA VAL A 635 -28.58 -14.71 20.55
C VAL A 635 -27.49 -14.87 21.62
N LEU A 636 -27.36 -13.89 22.52
CA LEU A 636 -26.38 -13.93 23.60
C LEU A 636 -26.61 -15.11 24.56
N ARG A 637 -27.85 -15.39 24.95
CA ARG A 637 -28.22 -16.54 25.80
C ARG A 637 -27.97 -17.88 25.12
N GLY A 638 -28.28 -17.99 23.82
CA GLY A 638 -27.98 -19.18 23.03
C GLY A 638 -26.49 -19.41 22.78
N GLY A 639 -25.64 -18.47 23.18
CA GLY A 639 -24.19 -18.52 23.05
C GLY A 639 -23.43 -18.52 24.37
N GLU A 640 -24.09 -18.75 25.51
CA GLU A 640 -23.46 -18.58 26.82
C GLU A 640 -22.17 -19.41 26.97
N GLN A 641 -22.16 -20.66 26.50
CA GLN A 641 -20.96 -21.50 26.56
C GLN A 641 -19.84 -20.92 25.70
N THR A 642 -20.16 -20.50 24.48
CA THR A 642 -19.22 -19.86 23.53
C THR A 642 -18.63 -18.58 24.12
N LEU A 643 -19.47 -17.73 24.72
CA LEU A 643 -19.07 -16.46 25.34
C LEU A 643 -18.14 -16.69 26.54
N ARG A 644 -18.42 -17.67 27.39
CA ARG A 644 -17.58 -18.01 28.55
C ARG A 644 -16.25 -18.63 28.14
N GLN A 645 -16.28 -19.50 27.12
CA GLN A 645 -15.11 -20.23 26.64
C GLN A 645 -14.14 -19.32 25.90
N HIS A 646 -14.63 -18.57 24.92
CA HIS A 646 -13.77 -17.83 23.99
C HIS A 646 -13.62 -16.35 24.34
N ARG A 647 -14.55 -15.79 25.15
CA ARG A 647 -14.54 -14.39 25.59
C ARG A 647 -14.32 -13.40 24.43
N PRO A 648 -15.10 -13.51 23.33
CA PRO A 648 -14.92 -12.65 22.16
C PRO A 648 -15.19 -11.19 22.51
N LEU A 649 -14.65 -10.26 21.71
CA LEU A 649 -15.19 -8.90 21.67
C LEU A 649 -16.64 -8.96 21.13
N LEU A 650 -17.55 -8.22 21.75
CA LEU A 650 -18.95 -8.19 21.31
C LEU A 650 -19.29 -6.82 20.76
N TYR A 651 -20.07 -6.81 19.69
CA TYR A 651 -20.64 -5.60 19.13
C TYR A 651 -22.14 -5.81 18.94
N VAL A 652 -22.92 -5.21 19.83
CA VAL A 652 -24.34 -5.56 20.02
C VAL A 652 -25.19 -4.33 19.77
N GLU A 653 -26.16 -4.45 18.85
CA GLU A 653 -27.18 -3.43 18.62
C GLU A 653 -27.98 -3.21 19.92
N ASN A 654 -28.26 -1.95 20.23
CA ASN A 654 -28.99 -1.58 21.41
C ASN A 654 -29.76 -0.27 21.23
N ASP A 655 -30.55 -0.22 20.17
CA ASP A 655 -31.37 0.92 19.77
C ASP A 655 -32.73 0.97 20.50
N ARG A 656 -33.24 -0.19 20.95
CA ARG A 656 -34.53 -0.40 21.64
C ARG A 656 -34.46 -0.18 23.15
N PRO A 657 -35.01 0.94 23.69
CA PRO A 657 -34.92 1.25 25.13
C PRO A 657 -35.55 0.20 26.05
N ALA A 658 -36.58 -0.52 25.56
CA ALA A 658 -37.28 -1.53 26.33
C ALA A 658 -36.43 -2.80 26.59
N HIS A 659 -35.52 -3.14 25.67
CA HIS A 659 -34.70 -4.35 25.75
C HIS A 659 -33.33 -4.07 26.39
N SER A 660 -32.83 -2.84 26.24
CA SER A 660 -31.51 -2.39 26.69
C SER A 660 -31.14 -2.80 28.13
N PRO A 661 -31.98 -2.58 29.17
CA PRO A 661 -31.60 -2.92 30.54
C PRO A 661 -31.35 -4.42 30.75
N ALA A 662 -32.01 -5.29 29.99
CA ALA A 662 -31.84 -6.75 30.10
C ALA A 662 -30.53 -7.20 29.42
N ILE A 663 -30.19 -6.62 28.27
CA ILE A 663 -28.94 -6.87 27.55
C ILE A 663 -27.74 -6.43 28.42
N ILE A 664 -27.77 -5.21 28.95
CA ILE A 664 -26.71 -4.66 29.80
C ILE A 664 -26.47 -5.55 31.02
N ARG A 665 -27.54 -5.94 31.74
CA ARG A 665 -27.43 -6.84 32.90
C ARG A 665 -26.80 -8.18 32.53
N TYR A 666 -27.21 -8.77 31.41
CA TYR A 666 -26.70 -10.06 30.98
C TYR A 666 -25.19 -9.99 30.67
N LEU A 667 -24.75 -9.01 29.88
CA LEU A 667 -23.33 -8.86 29.53
C LEU A 667 -22.46 -8.54 30.75
N GLN A 668 -22.92 -7.67 31.65
CA GLN A 668 -22.20 -7.39 32.90
C GLN A 668 -22.09 -8.63 33.80
N SER A 669 -23.10 -9.51 33.82
CA SER A 669 -23.04 -10.78 34.55
C SER A 669 -22.01 -11.78 33.98
N LEU A 670 -21.58 -11.57 32.72
CA LEU A 670 -20.52 -12.30 32.05
C LEU A 670 -19.16 -11.58 32.12
N ASP A 671 -19.04 -10.56 32.97
CA ASP A 671 -17.82 -9.78 33.22
C ASP A 671 -17.31 -8.96 32.01
N TYR A 672 -18.25 -8.45 31.21
CA TYR A 672 -17.96 -7.49 30.15
C TYR A 672 -18.08 -6.05 30.62
N GLN A 673 -17.10 -5.23 30.22
CA GLN A 673 -17.15 -3.78 30.25
C GLN A 673 -17.79 -3.28 28.96
N LEU A 674 -18.72 -2.34 29.07
CA LEU A 674 -19.56 -1.91 27.96
C LEU A 674 -19.31 -0.44 27.61
N TYR A 675 -19.30 -0.13 26.33
CA TYR A 675 -19.07 1.21 25.79
C TYR A 675 -20.05 1.51 24.66
N TRP A 676 -20.69 2.68 24.70
CA TRP A 676 -21.56 3.15 23.62
C TRP A 676 -20.75 3.50 22.38
N HIS A 677 -21.20 3.02 21.22
CA HIS A 677 -20.72 3.41 19.91
C HIS A 677 -21.92 3.86 19.06
N LEU A 678 -21.94 5.14 18.70
CA LEU A 678 -23.10 5.80 18.08
C LEU A 678 -22.71 6.48 16.75
N PRO A 679 -22.18 5.74 15.76
CA PRO A 679 -21.82 6.34 14.47
C PRO A 679 -23.06 6.80 13.72
N MET A 680 -22.94 7.93 13.03
CA MET A 680 -23.97 8.43 12.12
C MET A 680 -23.98 7.61 10.83
N LEU A 681 -25.17 7.40 10.26
CA LEU A 681 -25.27 6.78 8.92
C LEU A 681 -24.71 7.70 7.82
N PHE A 682 -24.83 9.01 8.00
CA PHE A 682 -24.21 10.00 7.12
C PHE A 682 -22.80 10.37 7.59
N HIS A 683 -21.88 10.43 6.62
CA HIS A 683 -20.52 10.93 6.82
C HIS A 683 -20.16 11.91 5.70
N ALA A 684 -19.61 13.08 6.02
CA ALA A 684 -19.29 14.11 5.01
C ALA A 684 -18.20 13.65 4.01
N GLY A 685 -17.33 12.75 4.45
CA GLY A 685 -16.32 12.07 3.63
C GLY A 685 -16.79 10.76 2.99
N ASN A 686 -18.10 10.60 2.77
CA ASN A 686 -18.64 9.39 2.14
C ASN A 686 -18.07 9.14 0.74
N TYR A 687 -18.16 7.90 0.27
CA TYR A 687 -17.52 7.46 -0.97
C TYR A 687 -17.97 8.23 -2.22
N TYR A 688 -19.26 8.60 -2.30
CA TYR A 688 -19.72 9.47 -3.40
C TYR A 688 -19.47 10.96 -3.16
N HIS A 689 -19.00 11.33 -1.96
CA HIS A 689 -18.86 12.69 -1.46
C HIS A 689 -20.13 13.53 -1.59
N ASN A 690 -21.29 12.87 -1.45
CA ASN A 690 -22.57 13.52 -1.43
C ASN A 690 -22.70 14.32 -0.13
N GLN A 691 -22.91 15.64 -0.24
CA GLN A 691 -22.99 16.53 0.93
C GLN A 691 -24.40 16.60 1.54
N HIS A 692 -25.40 15.97 0.91
CA HIS A 692 -26.77 15.97 1.40
C HIS A 692 -26.99 14.83 2.41
N ASP A 693 -27.35 15.19 3.65
CA ASP A 693 -27.70 14.24 4.70
C ASP A 693 -29.19 13.84 4.62
N GLU A 694 -29.46 12.65 4.09
CA GLU A 694 -30.79 12.01 4.10
C GLU A 694 -31.18 11.38 5.44
N PHE A 695 -30.26 11.28 6.40
CA PHE A 695 -30.47 10.66 7.71
C PHE A 695 -30.12 11.59 8.87
N PRO A 696 -30.70 12.82 8.91
CA PRO A 696 -30.32 13.81 9.90
C PRO A 696 -30.54 13.30 11.33
N GLY A 697 -29.46 13.18 12.09
CA GLY A 697 -29.46 12.74 13.48
C GLY A 697 -29.73 11.25 13.71
N ILE A 698 -29.76 10.44 12.65
CA ILE A 698 -29.87 8.98 12.78
C ILE A 698 -28.50 8.39 13.06
N VAL A 699 -28.42 7.61 14.13
CA VAL A 699 -27.21 6.89 14.54
C VAL A 699 -27.49 5.39 14.59
N SER A 700 -26.46 4.59 14.32
CA SER A 700 -26.45 3.15 14.59
C SER A 700 -26.15 2.96 16.08
N ALA A 701 -27.16 2.68 16.89
CA ALA A 701 -27.00 2.66 18.36
C ALA A 701 -26.49 1.30 18.84
N ASN A 702 -25.17 1.19 19.08
CA ASN A 702 -24.53 -0.08 19.42
C ASN A 702 -23.72 0.01 20.72
N MET A 703 -23.41 -1.15 21.28
CA MET A 703 -22.47 -1.30 22.39
C MET A 703 -21.29 -2.19 22.00
N LEU A 704 -20.07 -1.68 22.24
CA LEU A 704 -18.87 -2.50 22.29
C LEU A 704 -18.75 -3.11 23.68
N ALA A 705 -18.70 -4.44 23.77
CA ALA A 705 -18.43 -5.17 25.00
C ALA A 705 -17.03 -5.77 24.97
N VAL A 706 -16.23 -5.47 26.00
CA VAL A 706 -14.87 -5.96 26.18
C VAL A 706 -14.80 -6.77 27.48
N HIS A 707 -14.47 -8.06 27.39
CA HIS A 707 -14.31 -8.88 28.59
C HIS A 707 -13.13 -8.37 29.42
N ARG A 708 -13.25 -8.30 30.76
CA ARG A 708 -12.20 -7.72 31.64
C ARG A 708 -10.82 -8.36 31.53
N SER A 709 -10.75 -9.61 31.06
CA SER A 709 -9.47 -10.29 30.84
C SER A 709 -8.71 -9.82 29.60
N ILE A 710 -9.34 -9.05 28.70
CA ILE A 710 -8.71 -8.50 27.51
C ILE A 710 -8.01 -7.20 27.89
N GLN A 711 -6.69 -7.14 27.73
CA GLN A 711 -5.93 -5.90 27.92
C GLN A 711 -6.14 -4.99 26.70
N ALA A 712 -7.06 -4.03 26.83
CA ALA A 712 -7.34 -3.01 25.82
C ALA A 712 -7.39 -1.62 26.45
N SER A 713 -6.86 -0.61 25.75
CA SER A 713 -7.11 0.80 26.06
C SER A 713 -8.28 1.27 25.21
N ILE A 714 -9.33 1.79 25.84
CA ILE A 714 -10.52 2.32 25.15
C ILE A 714 -10.55 3.82 25.36
N GLU A 715 -10.38 4.57 24.28
CA GLU A 715 -10.41 6.03 24.26
C GLU A 715 -11.53 6.50 23.32
N GLY A 716 -12.18 7.61 23.66
CA GLY A 716 -13.21 8.24 22.82
C GLY A 716 -14.61 7.60 22.86
N LEU A 717 -14.80 6.43 23.46
CA LEU A 717 -16.13 5.82 23.67
C LEU A 717 -16.66 6.05 25.08
N ARG A 718 -17.96 6.35 25.20
CA ARG A 718 -18.63 6.59 26.49
C ARG A 718 -18.93 5.25 27.19
N PRO A 719 -18.50 5.03 28.44
CA PRO A 719 -18.81 3.80 29.17
C PRO A 719 -20.31 3.70 29.49
N VAL A 720 -20.84 2.47 29.57
CA VAL A 720 -22.19 2.18 30.04
C VAL A 720 -22.13 1.88 31.54
N GLU A 721 -22.60 2.81 32.36
CA GLU A 721 -22.50 2.75 33.82
C GLU A 721 -23.39 1.67 34.45
N GLY A 722 -24.55 1.39 33.86
CA GLY A 722 -25.46 0.39 34.40
C GLY A 722 -26.71 0.13 33.54
N PRO A 723 -27.62 -0.74 34.00
CA PRO A 723 -28.81 -1.14 33.24
C PRO A 723 -29.77 0.00 32.89
N ASP A 724 -29.73 1.08 33.67
CA ASP A 724 -30.55 2.27 33.45
C ASP A 724 -29.90 3.28 32.48
N SER A 725 -28.64 3.03 32.05
CA SER A 725 -27.97 3.85 31.04
C SER A 725 -28.74 3.76 29.72
N GLN A 726 -29.08 4.91 29.15
CA GLN A 726 -29.69 5.04 27.83
C GLN A 726 -28.71 5.69 26.88
N TRP A 727 -28.73 5.30 25.59
CA TRP A 727 -27.85 5.94 24.61
C TRP A 727 -28.28 7.37 24.30
N GLN A 728 -29.59 7.65 24.37
CA GLN A 728 -30.24 8.93 24.05
C GLN A 728 -30.02 10.04 25.08
N THR A 729 -29.43 9.74 26.24
CA THR A 729 -29.08 10.79 27.21
C THR A 729 -27.98 11.64 26.60
N LYS A 730 -28.28 12.92 26.36
CA LYS A 730 -27.30 13.92 25.91
C LYS A 730 -26.13 13.96 26.91
N PRO A 731 -24.90 14.23 26.44
CA PRO A 731 -23.76 14.48 27.32
C PRO A 731 -24.04 15.58 28.34
#